data_AF-R4LD46-F1
#
_entry.id   AF-R4LD46-F1
#
_cell.length_a   1.000
_cell.length_b   1.000
_cell.length_c   1.000
_cell.angle_alpha   90.00
_cell.angle_beta   90.00
_cell.angle_gamma   90.00
#
_symmetry.space_group_name_H-M   'P 1'
#
loop_
_entity.id
_entity.type
_entity.pdbx_description
1 polymer ?
#
loop_
_entity_poly.entity_id
_entity_poly.type
_entity_poly.pdbx_seq_one_letter_code
_entity_poly.pdbx_strand_id
1 'polypeptide(L)'
;MTTQHDTSTSGAEAPAGVPSQPAAAKTGFAATDVLVNEFGAVDTVERAFETPDELQPHTELGLKDDEYDRIRQILGRRPTASELAMYSIMWSEHCSYKSSKVHLRQFGEKAPKNTRMLAGIGENAGVVQISDELAVTFKVESHNHPSYVEPYQGAATGVGGIVRDILAMGARPVAVMDPLRFGAADHPDTARVLPGVVAGIGGYGNCLGLPNIGGEIVFDPCYQGNPLVNALSIGVLPVERLQHKEAAGIGNIVVLLGARTGRDGIGGVSVLASATFDEGAEQRRPSVQVGDPFMEKLLIESCLELYDAGLVAGIQDLGGAGLTCALTETAAAAGTGMRVWLERVPLREASMSPTEILASESQERMLLIVTPEKLDEVLAVAEKWGVWATAIGEVTPSESDGHPGRLLITWNDQTVVDVPPGSLADDGPVYARPIREPADLILLQADRAETLPRPTTPEELRETVLRMIASPNLCDKTWVTEQYDRYVLGNTVLAQPEDAGVLRIDEKTGLGVALSVDGNGRYARLDPYEGAKLGLAEAYRNVAVTGAEPIAVTDCLNFGSPEDPAVMWQFAEAVRGLADGCQQLGIPVTGGNVSFYNQTGAAAIHPTPVVGVLGVLDDVASRVPMGFPPPPSADGDLLFLLGDTECELSGSEWAWVTHGHLGGRPPKVDLAHEQRLGKLMSQAAEREHIVAAHDLSDGGLSQVLVESCLRRNVGARITLPGHDEAVTPFVWLFSESAGRALVAVPRGHDKAFLALAKEHGVSCTPIGATTEEPVLDIQGQFTLGLDELREAFTATMRNLFGGSAEVGTRAIPDAVPAASRSVTLELTDPAATNVQPAGTASGSAGDAAEPVAASAPFATATGSAASGSATETGSAAAAGSPASGSPGAAGSSAVSGAPAADEPPASLPGGPVDAKPAAAPAPTDNAGEAEKN
;
A
#
# COMPACT_ATOMS: atom_id res chain seq x y z
N MET A 1 17.19 49.28 -41.16
CA MET A 1 17.39 49.70 -42.56
C MET A 1 16.58 48.72 -43.42
N THR A 2 15.38 49.08 -43.90
CA THR A 2 15.11 49.79 -45.18
C THR A 2 15.60 48.97 -46.40
N THR A 3 14.72 48.16 -47.04
CA THR A 3 13.91 48.47 -48.27
C THR A 3 14.70 48.20 -49.58
N GLN A 4 14.14 47.75 -50.72
CA GLN A 4 12.77 47.38 -51.13
C GLN A 4 12.77 46.65 -52.51
N HIS A 5 11.66 45.98 -52.84
CA HIS A 5 11.09 45.61 -54.17
C HIS A 5 11.94 44.83 -55.24
N ASP A 6 11.45 43.86 -56.04
CA ASP A 6 10.11 43.35 -56.50
C ASP A 6 9.76 43.73 -57.99
N THR A 7 8.75 43.06 -58.57
CA THR A 7 8.28 42.99 -59.99
C THR A 7 9.11 42.02 -60.89
N SER A 8 8.60 40.91 -61.47
CA SER A 8 7.38 40.52 -62.25
C SER A 8 7.62 40.57 -63.79
N THR A 9 6.92 39.86 -64.71
CA THR A 9 5.54 39.33 -64.81
C THR A 9 5.37 38.08 -65.74
N SER A 10 4.24 37.36 -65.59
CA SER A 10 3.48 36.57 -66.60
C SER A 10 4.07 35.26 -67.20
N GLY A 11 3.28 34.22 -67.50
CA GLY A 11 1.84 33.97 -67.24
C GLY A 11 1.23 32.77 -68.00
N ALA A 12 -0.09 32.54 -67.79
CA ALA A 12 -1.00 31.57 -68.42
C ALA A 12 -1.21 30.16 -67.78
N GLU A 13 -2.47 29.71 -67.85
CA GLU A 13 -3.14 28.49 -67.34
C GLU A 13 -3.01 27.28 -68.31
N ALA A 14 -3.37 26.01 -68.08
CA ALA A 14 -3.74 25.09 -66.98
C ALA A 14 -3.93 23.66 -67.64
N PRO A 15 -4.41 22.54 -67.01
CA PRO A 15 -4.83 22.30 -65.62
C PRO A 15 -4.32 21.00 -64.95
N ALA A 16 -4.66 20.84 -63.66
CA ALA A 16 -4.92 19.59 -62.93
C ALA A 16 -4.00 18.35 -63.15
N GLY A 17 -3.00 18.21 -62.28
CA GLY A 17 -2.35 16.93 -61.95
C GLY A 17 -2.26 16.78 -60.42
N VAL A 18 -2.33 15.54 -59.91
CA VAL A 18 -2.35 15.24 -58.46
C VAL A 18 -1.05 15.69 -57.79
N PRO A 19 -1.09 16.47 -56.68
CA PRO A 19 0.11 16.75 -55.88
C PRO A 19 0.61 15.47 -55.21
N SER A 20 1.90 15.17 -55.34
CA SER A 20 2.56 14.08 -54.64
C SER A 20 2.44 14.24 -53.12
N GLN A 21 2.22 13.14 -52.40
CA GLN A 21 2.37 13.11 -50.94
C GLN A 21 3.77 13.64 -50.55
N PRO A 22 3.90 14.51 -49.54
CA PRO A 22 5.19 14.73 -48.90
C PRO A 22 5.62 13.42 -48.21
N ALA A 23 6.92 13.15 -48.19
CA ALA A 23 7.45 11.95 -47.55
C ALA A 23 7.06 11.92 -46.06
N ALA A 24 6.51 10.80 -45.61
CA ALA A 24 6.18 10.61 -44.20
C ALA A 24 7.45 10.70 -43.35
N ALA A 25 7.45 11.57 -42.34
CA ALA A 25 8.44 11.51 -41.28
C ALA A 25 8.25 10.17 -40.54
N LYS A 26 9.36 9.47 -40.23
CA LYS A 26 9.29 8.27 -39.40
C LYS A 26 8.87 8.68 -37.98
N THR A 27 7.64 8.36 -37.62
CA THR A 27 7.14 8.40 -36.24
C THR A 27 7.84 7.34 -35.39
N GLY A 28 7.78 7.48 -34.06
CA GLY A 28 8.51 6.61 -33.12
C GLY A 28 8.12 5.14 -33.22
N PHE A 29 9.08 4.26 -32.94
CA PHE A 29 8.89 2.81 -32.82
C PHE A 29 8.23 2.48 -31.48
N ALA A 30 7.31 1.51 -31.46
CA ALA A 30 6.91 0.86 -30.21
C ALA A 30 7.91 -0.25 -29.83
N ALA A 31 8.07 -0.55 -28.54
CA ALA A 31 8.95 -1.64 -28.09
C ALA A 31 8.53 -3.01 -28.68
N THR A 32 7.23 -3.20 -28.95
CA THR A 32 6.70 -4.36 -29.68
C THR A 32 7.24 -4.47 -31.11
N ASP A 33 7.44 -3.35 -31.82
CA ASP A 33 7.95 -3.37 -33.21
C ASP A 33 9.46 -3.69 -33.26
N VAL A 34 10.17 -3.48 -32.15
CA VAL A 34 11.59 -3.84 -31.98
C VAL A 34 11.76 -5.33 -31.67
N LEU A 35 10.80 -5.92 -30.95
CA LEU A 35 10.76 -7.35 -30.63
C LEU A 35 10.25 -8.21 -31.81
N VAL A 36 9.40 -7.65 -32.69
CA VAL A 36 8.90 -8.31 -33.90
C VAL A 36 9.84 -8.08 -35.08
N ASN A 37 10.84 -8.95 -35.20
CA ASN A 37 11.84 -8.88 -36.25
C ASN A 37 11.26 -9.23 -37.64
N GLU A 38 11.62 -8.51 -38.72
CA GLU A 38 11.18 -8.78 -40.11
C GLU A 38 11.82 -10.06 -40.73
N PHE A 39 12.20 -11.04 -39.91
CA PHE A 39 12.98 -12.21 -40.30
C PHE A 39 12.18 -13.49 -40.04
N GLY A 40 11.83 -14.21 -41.11
CA GLY A 40 10.96 -15.38 -41.09
C GLY A 40 11.56 -16.67 -40.52
N ALA A 41 12.39 -16.59 -39.47
CA ALA A 41 12.97 -17.74 -38.77
C ALA A 41 13.14 -17.41 -37.27
N VAL A 42 12.91 -18.41 -36.41
CA VAL A 42 13.13 -18.29 -34.96
C VAL A 42 14.63 -18.12 -34.69
N ASP A 43 14.99 -17.22 -33.77
CA ASP A 43 16.37 -16.99 -33.38
C ASP A 43 16.79 -17.97 -32.28
N THR A 44 17.57 -18.99 -32.65
CA THR A 44 17.93 -20.11 -31.77
C THR A 44 19.35 -19.97 -31.20
N VAL A 45 19.64 -20.74 -30.14
CA VAL A 45 20.96 -20.82 -29.51
C VAL A 45 22.04 -21.23 -30.51
N GLU A 46 21.71 -22.17 -31.42
CA GLU A 46 22.63 -22.63 -32.47
C GLU A 46 22.89 -21.53 -33.51
N ARG A 47 21.83 -20.82 -33.95
CA ARG A 47 21.96 -19.64 -34.84
C ARG A 47 22.81 -18.54 -34.20
N ALA A 48 22.70 -18.35 -32.89
CA ALA A 48 23.46 -17.34 -32.15
C ALA A 48 24.98 -17.66 -32.04
N PHE A 49 25.39 -18.92 -32.20
CA PHE A 49 26.79 -19.27 -32.44
C PHE A 49 27.24 -19.03 -33.89
N GLU A 50 26.35 -19.20 -34.87
CA GLU A 50 26.66 -19.01 -36.29
C GLU A 50 26.69 -17.53 -36.74
N THR A 51 25.98 -16.63 -36.04
CA THR A 51 25.90 -15.19 -36.40
C THR A 51 26.38 -14.24 -35.28
N PRO A 52 27.64 -14.34 -34.81
CA PRO A 52 28.14 -13.56 -33.65
C PRO A 52 28.18 -12.03 -33.88
N ASP A 53 28.27 -11.59 -35.14
CA ASP A 53 28.34 -10.18 -35.57
C ASP A 53 26.97 -9.62 -36.01
N GLU A 54 25.88 -10.36 -35.80
CA GLU A 54 24.51 -9.87 -36.07
C GLU A 54 24.14 -8.76 -35.07
N LEU A 55 23.71 -7.60 -35.59
CA LEU A 55 23.33 -6.45 -34.77
C LEU A 55 22.01 -6.73 -34.05
N GLN A 56 21.93 -6.34 -32.77
CA GLN A 56 20.76 -6.55 -31.92
C GLN A 56 20.35 -5.24 -31.22
N PRO A 57 19.04 -4.93 -31.11
CA PRO A 57 18.53 -3.65 -30.62
C PRO A 57 18.49 -3.56 -29.08
N HIS A 58 19.63 -3.83 -28.45
CA HIS A 58 19.78 -3.85 -27.00
C HIS A 58 19.52 -2.47 -26.37
N THR A 59 19.96 -1.41 -27.04
CA THR A 59 19.72 0.00 -26.66
C THR A 59 18.23 0.36 -26.63
N GLU A 60 17.46 -0.11 -27.60
CA GLU A 60 16.02 0.09 -27.70
C GLU A 60 15.23 -0.77 -26.68
N LEU A 61 15.88 -1.80 -26.13
CA LEU A 61 15.40 -2.62 -25.01
C LEU A 61 15.92 -2.12 -23.64
N GLY A 62 16.50 -0.91 -23.57
CA GLY A 62 16.92 -0.27 -22.32
C GLY A 62 18.24 -0.77 -21.72
N LEU A 63 18.97 -1.65 -22.41
CA LEU A 63 20.30 -2.10 -22.01
C LEU A 63 21.38 -1.14 -22.51
N LYS A 64 22.42 -0.93 -21.69
CA LYS A 64 23.62 -0.17 -22.05
C LYS A 64 24.64 -1.04 -22.79
N ASP A 65 25.54 -0.43 -23.56
CA ASP A 65 26.60 -1.12 -24.31
C ASP A 65 27.41 -2.09 -23.42
N ASP A 66 27.74 -1.68 -22.19
CA ASP A 66 28.50 -2.48 -21.22
C ASP A 66 27.68 -3.60 -20.57
N GLU A 67 26.38 -3.39 -20.37
CA GLU A 67 25.44 -4.45 -19.97
C GLU A 67 25.33 -5.52 -21.08
N TYR A 68 25.21 -5.12 -22.35
CA TYR A 68 25.17 -6.03 -23.50
C TYR A 68 26.49 -6.77 -23.74
N ASP A 69 27.65 -6.10 -23.67
CA ASP A 69 28.95 -6.77 -23.76
C ASP A 69 29.17 -7.77 -22.61
N ARG A 70 28.63 -7.50 -21.42
CA ARG A 70 28.66 -8.44 -20.29
C ARG A 70 27.75 -9.65 -20.52
N ILE A 71 26.56 -9.48 -21.09
CA ILE A 71 25.69 -10.59 -21.51
C ILE A 71 26.40 -11.48 -22.54
N ARG A 72 27.08 -10.88 -23.53
CA ARG A 72 27.89 -11.63 -24.51
C ARG A 72 29.02 -12.44 -23.85
N GLN A 73 29.64 -11.92 -22.79
CA GLN A 73 30.67 -12.62 -22.02
C GLN A 73 30.10 -13.78 -21.18
N ILE A 74 28.94 -13.60 -20.54
CA ILE A 74 28.25 -14.64 -19.75
C ILE A 74 27.83 -15.82 -20.64
N LEU A 75 27.34 -15.55 -21.86
CA LEU A 75 26.86 -16.58 -22.78
C LEU A 75 27.96 -17.19 -23.66
N GLY A 76 29.11 -16.52 -23.81
CA GLY A 76 30.19 -16.92 -24.74
C GLY A 76 29.86 -16.75 -26.23
N ARG A 77 28.73 -16.09 -26.54
CA ARG A 77 28.17 -15.82 -27.87
C ARG A 77 27.26 -14.59 -27.78
N ARG A 78 26.64 -14.16 -28.90
CA ARG A 78 25.51 -13.22 -28.78
C ARG A 78 24.31 -13.90 -28.09
N PRO A 79 23.46 -13.17 -27.36
CA PRO A 79 22.17 -13.70 -26.92
C PRO A 79 21.24 -13.99 -28.11
N THR A 80 20.27 -14.87 -27.92
CA THR A 80 19.10 -14.95 -28.81
C THR A 80 18.19 -13.73 -28.62
N ALA A 81 17.24 -13.51 -29.52
CA ALA A 81 16.19 -12.50 -29.33
C ALA A 81 15.38 -12.70 -28.04
N SER A 82 15.16 -13.96 -27.62
CA SER A 82 14.45 -14.27 -26.37
C SER A 82 15.34 -13.99 -25.15
N GLU A 83 16.59 -14.45 -25.16
CA GLU A 83 17.55 -14.18 -24.08
C GLU A 83 17.81 -12.69 -23.89
N LEU A 84 17.97 -11.93 -24.97
CA LEU A 84 18.21 -10.48 -24.89
C LEU A 84 17.03 -9.74 -24.24
N ALA A 85 15.80 -10.16 -24.54
CA ALA A 85 14.61 -9.65 -23.85
C ALA A 85 14.61 -10.06 -22.36
N MET A 86 14.95 -11.32 -22.03
CA MET A 86 15.03 -11.78 -20.65
C MET A 86 16.05 -10.96 -19.83
N TYR A 87 17.25 -10.71 -20.38
CA TYR A 87 18.24 -9.86 -19.71
C TYR A 87 17.80 -8.39 -19.62
N SER A 88 17.21 -7.82 -20.69
CA SER A 88 16.62 -6.46 -20.68
C SER A 88 15.63 -6.27 -19.53
N ILE A 89 14.78 -7.27 -19.32
CA ILE A 89 13.72 -7.23 -18.32
C ILE A 89 14.29 -7.48 -16.91
N MET A 90 15.07 -8.55 -16.70
CA MET A 90 15.60 -8.88 -15.37
C MET A 90 16.66 -7.87 -14.89
N TRP A 91 17.45 -7.29 -15.80
CA TRP A 91 18.41 -6.22 -15.48
C TRP A 91 17.80 -4.80 -15.61
N SER A 92 16.48 -4.68 -15.74
CA SER A 92 15.78 -3.38 -15.61
C SER A 92 15.94 -2.81 -14.19
N GLU A 93 15.68 -1.52 -13.99
CA GLU A 93 15.75 -0.94 -12.64
C GLU A 93 14.70 -1.56 -11.71
N HIS A 94 13.49 -1.81 -12.23
CA HIS A 94 12.35 -2.35 -11.51
C HIS A 94 12.55 -3.80 -11.03
N CYS A 95 13.18 -4.68 -11.82
CA CYS A 95 13.49 -6.05 -11.38
C CYS A 95 14.81 -6.15 -10.61
N SER A 96 15.88 -5.52 -11.06
CA SER A 96 17.22 -5.72 -10.47
C SER A 96 17.51 -4.85 -9.26
N TYR A 97 16.74 -3.77 -9.05
CA TYR A 97 16.99 -2.73 -8.04
C TYR A 97 18.42 -2.13 -8.18
N LYS A 98 18.97 -2.08 -9.40
CA LYS A 98 20.41 -1.84 -9.66
C LYS A 98 21.00 -0.58 -9.03
N SER A 99 20.22 0.47 -8.83
CA SER A 99 20.61 1.73 -8.18
C SER A 99 20.29 1.79 -6.69
N SER A 100 19.29 1.03 -6.21
CA SER A 100 18.83 1.03 -4.81
C SER A 100 19.44 -0.08 -3.94
N LYS A 101 19.80 -1.24 -4.53
CA LYS A 101 20.32 -2.48 -3.88
C LYS A 101 21.62 -2.29 -3.08
N VAL A 102 22.29 -1.14 -3.20
CA VAL A 102 23.44 -0.75 -2.34
C VAL A 102 23.01 -0.05 -1.05
N HIS A 103 21.89 0.67 -1.06
CA HIS A 103 21.37 1.43 0.09
C HIS A 103 20.41 0.59 0.94
N LEU A 104 19.54 -0.22 0.30
CA LEU A 104 18.53 -1.06 0.96
C LEU A 104 19.14 -2.10 1.92
N ARG A 105 20.41 -2.45 1.75
CA ARG A 105 21.18 -3.32 2.67
C ARG A 105 21.12 -2.86 4.11
N GLN A 106 20.96 -1.55 4.35
CA GLN A 106 20.80 -1.00 5.69
C GLN A 106 19.61 -1.61 6.45
N PHE A 107 18.53 -2.02 5.77
CA PHE A 107 17.40 -2.68 6.45
C PHE A 107 17.78 -4.03 7.05
N GLY A 108 18.64 -4.80 6.37
CA GLY A 108 19.21 -6.05 6.91
C GLY A 108 20.35 -5.82 7.91
N GLU A 109 21.27 -4.89 7.61
CA GLU A 109 22.43 -4.58 8.46
C GLU A 109 22.03 -3.93 9.80
N LYS A 110 20.93 -3.18 9.83
CA LYS A 110 20.39 -2.52 11.03
C LYS A 110 19.18 -3.23 11.64
N ALA A 111 18.74 -4.35 11.06
CA ALA A 111 17.54 -5.08 11.47
C ALA A 111 17.46 -5.26 13.00
N PRO A 112 16.40 -4.78 13.67
CA PRO A 112 16.20 -5.08 15.09
C PRO A 112 15.94 -6.59 15.27
N LYS A 113 16.33 -7.11 16.43
CA LYS A 113 16.16 -8.55 16.76
C LYS A 113 14.69 -8.88 17.02
N ASN A 114 13.93 -9.11 15.97
CA ASN A 114 12.54 -9.57 16.05
C ASN A 114 12.47 -11.10 16.10
N THR A 115 11.71 -11.65 17.04
CA THR A 115 11.42 -13.09 17.14
C THR A 115 10.14 -13.51 16.41
N ARG A 116 9.33 -12.57 15.94
CA ARG A 116 8.10 -12.82 15.18
C ARG A 116 8.33 -13.00 13.68
N MET A 117 9.46 -12.58 13.12
CA MET A 117 9.67 -12.62 11.67
C MET A 117 9.99 -14.05 11.20
N LEU A 118 9.11 -14.62 10.37
CA LEU A 118 9.25 -15.97 9.80
C LEU A 118 9.91 -15.94 8.42
N ALA A 119 9.59 -14.91 7.62
CA ALA A 119 10.19 -14.61 6.34
C ALA A 119 10.34 -13.10 6.17
N GLY A 120 11.27 -12.66 5.32
CA GLY A 120 11.55 -11.24 5.09
C GLY A 120 12.24 -11.00 3.75
N ILE A 121 13.00 -9.90 3.67
CA ILE A 121 13.66 -9.40 2.45
C ILE A 121 14.38 -10.52 1.67
N GLY A 122 13.81 -10.89 0.52
CA GLY A 122 14.27 -11.97 -0.38
C GLY A 122 13.11 -12.85 -0.86
N GLU A 123 12.14 -13.10 0.01
CA GLU A 123 10.84 -13.70 -0.33
C GLU A 123 9.90 -12.64 -0.95
N ASN A 124 8.79 -13.09 -1.56
CA ASN A 124 7.88 -12.21 -2.31
C ASN A 124 7.17 -11.19 -1.42
N ALA A 125 6.78 -11.59 -0.20
CA ALA A 125 6.26 -10.71 0.84
C ALA A 125 6.74 -11.14 2.24
N GLY A 126 6.87 -10.19 3.16
CA GLY A 126 7.40 -10.43 4.50
C GLY A 126 6.36 -11.00 5.46
N VAL A 127 6.73 -12.02 6.24
CA VAL A 127 5.81 -12.81 7.07
C VAL A 127 6.13 -12.69 8.56
N VAL A 128 5.12 -12.35 9.36
CA VAL A 128 5.21 -12.03 10.79
C VAL A 128 4.22 -12.87 11.60
N GLN A 129 4.72 -13.60 12.59
CA GLN A 129 3.95 -14.40 13.52
C GLN A 129 3.20 -13.52 14.53
N ILE A 130 1.87 -13.67 14.53
CA ILE A 130 0.99 -12.94 15.45
C ILE A 130 0.63 -13.77 16.68
N SER A 131 0.53 -15.10 16.55
CA SER A 131 0.33 -16.07 17.65
C SER A 131 1.07 -17.39 17.39
N ASP A 132 1.05 -18.32 18.35
CA ASP A 132 1.71 -19.64 18.23
C ASP A 132 1.27 -20.43 16.97
N GLU A 133 0.02 -20.26 16.53
CA GLU A 133 -0.58 -20.97 15.38
C GLU A 133 -0.71 -20.10 14.12
N LEU A 134 -0.74 -18.76 14.23
CA LEU A 134 -1.06 -17.85 13.12
C LEU A 134 0.02 -16.82 12.82
N ALA A 135 0.22 -16.58 11.52
CA ALA A 135 1.03 -15.52 10.97
C ALA A 135 0.23 -14.64 10.00
N VAL A 136 0.80 -13.48 9.71
CA VAL A 136 0.31 -12.48 8.76
C VAL A 136 1.43 -12.13 7.81
N THR A 137 1.07 -11.96 6.53
CA THR A 137 1.94 -11.38 5.50
C THR A 137 1.33 -10.07 5.03
N PHE A 138 2.17 -9.08 4.74
CA PHE A 138 1.77 -7.78 4.24
C PHE A 138 2.91 -7.16 3.41
N LYS A 139 2.54 -6.45 2.36
CA LYS A 139 3.47 -5.78 1.42
C LYS A 139 2.74 -4.61 0.76
N VAL A 140 3.49 -3.57 0.41
CA VAL A 140 3.02 -2.47 -0.45
C VAL A 140 3.85 -2.43 -1.74
N GLU A 141 3.18 -2.20 -2.87
CA GLU A 141 3.78 -1.99 -4.19
C GLU A 141 3.31 -0.67 -4.83
N SER A 142 3.79 -0.36 -6.05
CA SER A 142 3.45 0.83 -6.83
C SER A 142 3.10 0.47 -8.28
N HIS A 143 2.04 1.05 -8.83
CA HIS A 143 1.67 0.89 -10.25
C HIS A 143 1.51 2.24 -10.96
N ASN A 144 2.43 3.17 -10.68
CA ASN A 144 2.39 4.60 -11.03
C ASN A 144 2.28 4.86 -12.54
N HIS A 145 3.31 4.49 -13.32
CA HIS A 145 3.38 4.80 -14.75
C HIS A 145 2.20 4.21 -15.56
N PRO A 146 1.77 2.96 -15.33
CA PRO A 146 0.54 2.43 -15.95
C PRO A 146 -0.70 3.24 -15.56
N SER A 147 -0.86 3.58 -14.28
CA SER A 147 -2.01 4.33 -13.75
C SER A 147 -2.09 5.79 -14.22
N TYR A 148 -1.00 6.34 -14.75
CA TYR A 148 -1.06 7.63 -15.46
C TYR A 148 -1.59 7.50 -16.90
N VAL A 149 -1.23 6.42 -17.60
CA VAL A 149 -1.50 6.16 -19.02
C VAL A 149 -2.91 5.60 -19.26
N GLU A 150 -3.31 4.62 -18.46
CA GLU A 150 -4.66 4.05 -18.38
C GLU A 150 -5.03 3.89 -16.88
N PRO A 151 -5.73 4.87 -16.29
CA PRO A 151 -5.88 4.94 -14.83
C PRO A 151 -6.73 3.83 -14.20
N TYR A 152 -7.70 3.26 -14.93
CA TYR A 152 -8.52 2.18 -14.40
C TYR A 152 -7.71 0.88 -14.35
N GLN A 153 -7.12 0.50 -15.49
CA GLN A 153 -6.40 -0.75 -15.62
C GLN A 153 -5.09 -0.75 -14.83
N GLY A 154 -4.37 0.39 -14.84
CA GLY A 154 -3.17 0.56 -14.04
C GLY A 154 -3.44 0.35 -12.54
N ALA A 155 -4.51 0.93 -12.00
CA ALA A 155 -4.83 0.75 -10.58
C ALA A 155 -5.37 -0.65 -10.27
N ALA A 156 -6.25 -1.19 -11.12
CA ALA A 156 -6.82 -2.54 -10.95
C ALA A 156 -5.75 -3.65 -10.97
N THR A 157 -4.79 -3.59 -11.90
CA THR A 157 -3.70 -4.57 -11.99
C THR A 157 -2.65 -4.39 -10.88
N GLY A 158 -2.50 -3.17 -10.34
CA GLY A 158 -1.73 -2.94 -9.11
C GLY A 158 -2.33 -3.68 -7.91
N VAL A 159 -3.65 -3.65 -7.73
CA VAL A 159 -4.35 -4.42 -6.68
C VAL A 159 -4.20 -5.93 -6.90
N GLY A 160 -4.34 -6.43 -8.14
CA GLY A 160 -4.15 -7.86 -8.43
C GLY A 160 -2.71 -8.34 -8.22
N GLY A 161 -1.71 -7.55 -8.58
CA GLY A 161 -0.29 -7.85 -8.33
C GLY A 161 -0.02 -8.13 -6.85
N ILE A 162 -0.35 -7.15 -6.00
CA ILE A 162 -0.09 -7.25 -4.55
C ILE A 162 -0.93 -8.34 -3.86
N VAL A 163 -2.08 -8.71 -4.42
CA VAL A 163 -2.89 -9.85 -3.95
C VAL A 163 -2.23 -11.20 -4.28
N ARG A 164 -1.53 -11.32 -5.41
CA ARG A 164 -0.79 -12.54 -5.80
C ARG A 164 0.50 -12.74 -5.01
N ASP A 165 1.23 -11.68 -4.64
CA ASP A 165 2.36 -11.76 -3.70
C ASP A 165 1.96 -12.45 -2.39
N ILE A 166 0.86 -11.97 -1.81
CA ILE A 166 0.29 -12.46 -0.55
C ILE A 166 -0.13 -13.93 -0.70
N LEU A 167 -0.73 -14.29 -1.83
CA LEU A 167 -1.11 -15.67 -2.15
C LEU A 167 0.12 -16.59 -2.31
N ALA A 168 1.22 -16.10 -2.91
CA ALA A 168 2.45 -16.86 -3.12
C ALA A 168 3.12 -17.28 -1.79
N MET A 169 3.02 -16.48 -0.74
CA MET A 169 3.54 -16.83 0.59
C MET A 169 2.73 -17.94 1.32
N GLY A 170 1.66 -18.45 0.72
CA GLY A 170 0.76 -19.44 1.32
C GLY A 170 -0.49 -18.85 1.99
N ALA A 171 -0.66 -17.53 1.96
CA ALA A 171 -1.68 -16.83 2.73
C ALA A 171 -2.99 -16.63 1.95
N ARG A 172 -4.10 -16.53 2.68
CA ARG A 172 -5.36 -16.00 2.15
C ARG A 172 -5.32 -14.47 2.27
N PRO A 173 -5.42 -13.70 1.17
CA PRO A 173 -5.63 -12.26 1.24
C PRO A 173 -6.93 -11.94 1.99
N VAL A 174 -6.91 -10.95 2.88
CA VAL A 174 -8.06 -10.58 3.75
C VAL A 174 -8.43 -9.09 3.72
N ALA A 175 -7.57 -8.20 3.24
CA ALA A 175 -7.87 -6.79 3.00
C ALA A 175 -6.84 -6.10 2.08
N VAL A 176 -7.16 -4.88 1.66
CA VAL A 176 -6.28 -3.98 0.90
C VAL A 176 -6.30 -2.55 1.47
N MET A 177 -5.28 -1.75 1.14
CA MET A 177 -5.20 -0.31 1.45
C MET A 177 -4.45 0.43 0.34
N ASP A 178 -4.83 1.68 0.01
CA ASP A 178 -4.22 2.41 -1.11
C ASP A 178 -3.62 3.77 -0.69
N PRO A 179 -2.29 3.89 -0.63
CA PRO A 179 -1.61 5.18 -0.53
C PRO A 179 -1.52 5.86 -1.92
N LEU A 180 -2.30 6.93 -2.10
CA LEU A 180 -2.43 7.63 -3.39
C LEU A 180 -1.85 9.05 -3.35
N ARG A 181 -1.25 9.48 -4.45
CA ARG A 181 -0.79 10.87 -4.68
C ARG A 181 -1.18 11.36 -6.05
N PHE A 182 -1.73 12.57 -6.12
CA PHE A 182 -2.15 13.19 -7.39
C PHE A 182 -1.65 14.63 -7.49
N GLY A 183 -1.75 15.19 -8.71
CA GLY A 183 -1.52 16.62 -8.97
C GLY A 183 -2.49 17.53 -8.21
N ALA A 184 -2.52 18.82 -8.54
CA ALA A 184 -3.48 19.74 -7.93
C ALA A 184 -4.93 19.26 -8.16
N ALA A 185 -5.76 19.30 -7.11
CA ALA A 185 -7.06 18.64 -7.11
C ALA A 185 -8.07 19.26 -8.10
N ASP A 186 -7.91 20.55 -8.42
CA ASP A 186 -8.70 21.29 -9.40
C ASP A 186 -8.12 21.20 -10.84
N HIS A 187 -6.97 20.56 -11.03
CA HIS A 187 -6.34 20.45 -12.34
C HIS A 187 -7.11 19.48 -13.27
N PRO A 188 -7.38 19.84 -14.54
CA PRO A 188 -8.18 19.01 -15.45
C PRO A 188 -7.66 17.59 -15.68
N ASP A 189 -6.34 17.37 -15.57
CA ASP A 189 -5.73 16.05 -15.68
C ASP A 189 -5.90 15.21 -14.39
N THR A 190 -5.97 15.84 -13.22
CA THR A 190 -6.34 15.15 -11.96
C THR A 190 -7.78 14.64 -12.02
N ALA A 191 -8.70 15.45 -12.59
CA ALA A 191 -10.08 15.05 -12.85
C ALA A 191 -10.22 13.93 -13.92
N ARG A 192 -9.16 13.64 -14.70
CA ARG A 192 -9.07 12.43 -15.56
C ARG A 192 -8.54 11.23 -14.79
N VAL A 193 -7.44 11.41 -14.05
CA VAL A 193 -6.71 10.30 -13.42
C VAL A 193 -7.44 9.75 -12.19
N LEU A 194 -7.78 10.62 -11.22
CA LEU A 194 -8.32 10.19 -9.92
C LEU A 194 -9.58 9.31 -10.06
N PRO A 195 -10.63 9.69 -10.81
CA PRO A 195 -11.84 8.87 -10.90
C PRO A 195 -11.59 7.51 -11.58
N GLY A 196 -10.61 7.43 -12.49
CA GLY A 196 -10.21 6.17 -13.10
C GLY A 196 -9.47 5.25 -12.13
N VAL A 197 -8.51 5.79 -11.36
CA VAL A 197 -7.78 5.03 -10.31
C VAL A 197 -8.74 4.47 -9.27
N VAL A 198 -9.63 5.31 -8.73
CA VAL A 198 -10.63 4.88 -7.72
C VAL A 198 -11.58 3.83 -8.29
N ALA A 199 -12.06 3.99 -9.52
CA ALA A 199 -12.89 2.98 -10.17
C ALA A 199 -12.14 1.66 -10.43
N GLY A 200 -10.83 1.72 -10.72
CA GLY A 200 -9.99 0.53 -10.91
C GLY A 200 -9.78 -0.27 -9.63
N ILE A 201 -9.40 0.43 -8.54
CA ILE A 201 -9.24 -0.15 -7.19
C ILE A 201 -10.53 -0.83 -6.74
N GLY A 202 -11.64 -0.08 -6.74
CA GLY A 202 -12.94 -0.60 -6.36
C GLY A 202 -13.41 -1.73 -7.28
N GLY A 203 -13.17 -1.60 -8.59
CA GLY A 203 -13.51 -2.62 -9.58
C GLY A 203 -12.81 -3.96 -9.35
N TYR A 204 -11.54 -3.96 -8.91
CA TYR A 204 -10.80 -5.19 -8.65
C TYR A 204 -11.06 -5.74 -7.24
N GLY A 205 -10.89 -4.92 -6.20
CA GLY A 205 -11.03 -5.33 -4.79
C GLY A 205 -12.44 -5.82 -4.44
N ASN A 206 -13.48 -5.12 -4.90
CA ASN A 206 -14.87 -5.52 -4.66
C ASN A 206 -15.23 -6.83 -5.37
N CYS A 207 -14.62 -7.12 -6.53
CA CYS A 207 -14.84 -8.37 -7.28
C CYS A 207 -14.09 -9.57 -6.69
N LEU A 208 -12.89 -9.37 -6.13
CA LEU A 208 -12.20 -10.38 -5.31
C LEU A 208 -12.96 -10.71 -4.02
N GLY A 209 -13.73 -9.73 -3.50
CA GLY A 209 -14.34 -9.79 -2.18
C GLY A 209 -13.31 -9.51 -1.07
N LEU A 210 -12.46 -8.51 -1.26
CA LEU A 210 -11.54 -7.99 -0.24
C LEU A 210 -12.04 -6.61 0.24
N PRO A 211 -12.12 -6.37 1.57
CA PRO A 211 -12.43 -5.05 2.09
C PRO A 211 -11.22 -4.12 1.92
N ASN A 212 -11.48 -2.89 1.49
CA ASN A 212 -10.56 -1.79 1.65
C ASN A 212 -10.70 -1.25 3.08
N ILE A 213 -9.61 -1.26 3.86
CA ILE A 213 -9.63 -0.91 5.30
C ILE A 213 -8.96 0.43 5.62
N GLY A 214 -8.41 1.11 4.60
CA GLY A 214 -7.82 2.42 4.73
C GLY A 214 -6.88 2.74 3.57
N GLY A 215 -6.04 3.74 3.76
CA GLY A 215 -5.24 4.33 2.70
C GLY A 215 -5.17 5.84 2.88
N GLU A 216 -4.56 6.52 1.92
CA GLU A 216 -4.19 7.92 2.05
C GLU A 216 -4.39 8.61 0.70
N ILE A 217 -4.76 9.89 0.68
CA ILE A 217 -4.88 10.64 -0.58
C ILE A 217 -4.46 12.09 -0.41
N VAL A 218 -3.33 12.44 -1.03
CA VAL A 218 -2.71 13.77 -0.97
C VAL A 218 -2.59 14.34 -2.38
N PHE A 219 -2.93 15.62 -2.51
CA PHE A 219 -2.85 16.41 -3.73
C PHE A 219 -1.70 17.41 -3.62
N ASP A 220 -0.78 17.36 -4.58
CA ASP A 220 0.31 18.33 -4.70
C ASP A 220 0.74 18.51 -6.16
N PRO A 221 0.98 19.75 -6.65
CA PRO A 221 1.43 20.00 -8.02
C PRO A 221 2.67 19.20 -8.45
N CYS A 222 3.54 18.76 -7.53
CA CYS A 222 4.73 17.97 -7.90
C CYS A 222 4.42 16.57 -8.48
N TYR A 223 3.23 16.01 -8.21
CA TYR A 223 2.80 14.73 -8.79
C TYR A 223 2.07 14.89 -10.14
N GLN A 224 2.01 16.10 -10.73
CA GLN A 224 1.39 16.27 -12.04
C GLN A 224 2.18 15.53 -13.12
N GLY A 225 1.50 14.66 -13.87
CA GLY A 225 2.14 13.77 -14.84
C GLY A 225 2.82 12.52 -14.23
N ASN A 226 2.94 12.46 -12.90
CA ASN A 226 3.55 11.35 -12.15
C ASN A 226 2.71 11.05 -10.88
N PRO A 227 1.43 10.66 -11.02
CA PRO A 227 0.62 10.23 -9.89
C PRO A 227 1.24 8.98 -9.26
N LEU A 228 1.17 8.87 -7.94
CA LEU A 228 1.56 7.66 -7.24
C LEU A 228 0.29 6.86 -6.91
N VAL A 229 0.30 5.59 -7.31
CA VAL A 229 -0.80 4.66 -7.07
C VAL A 229 -0.16 3.44 -6.45
N ASN A 230 -0.01 3.49 -5.13
CA ASN A 230 0.47 2.37 -4.35
C ASN A 230 -0.72 1.51 -3.93
N ALA A 231 -0.50 0.20 -3.87
CA ALA A 231 -1.47 -0.75 -3.36
C ALA A 231 -0.79 -1.62 -2.30
N LEU A 232 -1.42 -1.76 -1.14
CA LEU A 232 -1.05 -2.69 -0.08
C LEU A 232 -2.08 -3.81 -0.02
N SER A 233 -1.62 -5.03 0.26
CA SER A 233 -2.49 -6.13 0.66
C SER A 233 -1.95 -6.80 1.92
N ILE A 234 -2.86 -7.39 2.69
CA ILE A 234 -2.60 -8.16 3.90
C ILE A 234 -3.29 -9.52 3.80
N GLY A 235 -2.60 -10.58 4.20
CA GLY A 235 -3.11 -11.95 4.21
C GLY A 235 -2.74 -12.72 5.47
N VAL A 236 -3.53 -13.77 5.74
CA VAL A 236 -3.41 -14.61 6.93
C VAL A 236 -3.03 -16.03 6.53
N LEU A 237 -2.15 -16.66 7.30
CA LEU A 237 -1.81 -18.07 7.17
C LEU A 237 -1.58 -18.73 8.54
N PRO A 238 -1.90 -20.02 8.70
CA PRO A 238 -1.28 -20.86 9.72
C PRO A 238 0.24 -20.89 9.54
N VAL A 239 0.99 -20.93 10.63
CA VAL A 239 2.47 -20.88 10.60
C VAL A 239 3.06 -22.03 9.77
N GLU A 240 2.45 -23.22 9.83
CA GLU A 240 2.86 -24.41 9.08
C GLU A 240 2.48 -24.39 7.59
N ARG A 241 1.73 -23.38 7.13
CA ARG A 241 1.33 -23.21 5.71
C ARG A 241 2.35 -22.39 4.90
N LEU A 242 3.34 -21.75 5.54
CA LEU A 242 4.32 -20.90 4.89
C LEU A 242 4.94 -21.60 3.65
N GLN A 243 4.76 -20.98 2.48
CA GLN A 243 5.33 -21.48 1.22
C GLN A 243 6.67 -20.79 0.93
N HIS A 244 7.49 -21.44 0.11
CA HIS A 244 8.76 -20.94 -0.40
C HIS A 244 8.77 -20.99 -1.93
N LYS A 245 9.59 -20.13 -2.57
CA LYS A 245 9.73 -20.07 -4.03
C LYS A 245 10.83 -20.95 -4.62
N GLU A 246 11.49 -21.79 -3.83
CA GLU A 246 12.59 -22.64 -4.33
C GLU A 246 12.11 -23.76 -5.27
N ALA A 247 12.72 -23.89 -6.46
CA ALA A 247 12.57 -25.05 -7.35
C ALA A 247 13.31 -26.29 -6.84
N ALA A 248 13.09 -26.66 -5.58
CA ALA A 248 13.68 -27.86 -5.01
C ALA A 248 13.10 -29.14 -5.63
N GLY A 249 13.95 -30.16 -5.77
CA GLY A 249 13.59 -31.51 -6.25
C GLY A 249 13.76 -31.72 -7.75
N ILE A 250 14.83 -32.41 -8.13
CA ILE A 250 15.14 -32.77 -9.53
C ILE A 250 14.04 -33.70 -10.07
N GLY A 251 13.52 -33.37 -11.26
CA GLY A 251 12.41 -34.09 -11.88
C GLY A 251 11.02 -33.67 -11.41
N ASN A 252 10.90 -32.70 -10.49
CA ASN A 252 9.61 -32.06 -10.22
C ASN A 252 9.10 -31.34 -11.47
N ILE A 253 7.79 -31.32 -11.63
CA ILE A 253 7.08 -30.76 -12.79
C ILE A 253 6.85 -29.27 -12.55
N VAL A 254 7.18 -28.47 -13.56
CA VAL A 254 6.88 -27.03 -13.60
C VAL A 254 5.51 -26.86 -14.25
N VAL A 255 4.54 -26.37 -13.47
CA VAL A 255 3.15 -26.20 -13.89
C VAL A 255 2.80 -24.71 -13.92
N LEU A 256 2.24 -24.24 -15.02
CA LEU A 256 1.62 -22.92 -15.10
C LEU A 256 0.15 -23.04 -14.72
N LEU A 257 -0.28 -22.29 -13.70
CA LEU A 257 -1.65 -22.20 -13.22
C LEU A 257 -2.22 -20.79 -13.53
N GLY A 258 -3.49 -20.68 -13.93
CA GLY A 258 -4.21 -19.41 -14.05
C GLY A 258 -4.74 -19.07 -15.44
N ALA A 259 -4.57 -17.83 -15.87
CA ALA A 259 -5.03 -17.30 -17.15
C ALA A 259 -4.14 -17.71 -18.35
N ARG A 260 -4.68 -17.52 -19.57
CA ARG A 260 -3.96 -17.79 -20.82
C ARG A 260 -3.10 -16.59 -21.22
N THR A 261 -1.84 -16.87 -21.56
CA THR A 261 -0.80 -15.89 -21.89
C THR A 261 -1.12 -15.16 -23.20
N GLY A 262 -1.06 -13.83 -23.18
CA GLY A 262 -1.37 -12.94 -24.31
C GLY A 262 -0.34 -11.81 -24.46
N ARG A 263 -0.55 -10.91 -25.42
CA ARG A 263 0.34 -9.77 -25.71
C ARG A 263 0.25 -8.61 -24.70
N ASP A 264 0.05 -8.92 -23.43
CA ASP A 264 -0.19 -7.93 -22.37
C ASP A 264 1.14 -7.47 -21.76
N GLY A 265 1.28 -6.17 -21.50
CA GLY A 265 2.41 -5.58 -20.77
C GLY A 265 3.80 -5.72 -21.39
N ILE A 266 3.96 -6.26 -22.60
CA ILE A 266 5.29 -6.53 -23.18
C ILE A 266 6.14 -5.24 -23.25
N GLY A 267 7.19 -5.17 -22.43
CA GLY A 267 8.06 -4.00 -22.27
C GLY A 267 7.65 -3.02 -21.16
N GLY A 268 6.65 -3.33 -20.34
CA GLY A 268 6.19 -2.52 -19.21
C GLY A 268 7.31 -2.26 -18.21
N VAL A 269 7.87 -3.33 -17.66
CA VAL A 269 8.99 -3.29 -16.71
C VAL A 269 10.24 -2.57 -17.26
N SER A 270 10.69 -2.91 -18.47
CA SER A 270 11.97 -2.41 -19.01
C SER A 270 11.90 -1.07 -19.75
N VAL A 271 10.73 -0.66 -20.27
CA VAL A 271 10.59 0.55 -21.11
C VAL A 271 9.56 1.55 -20.59
N LEU A 272 8.57 1.14 -19.78
CA LEU A 272 7.62 2.06 -19.15
C LEU A 272 8.03 2.46 -17.73
N ALA A 273 8.33 1.50 -16.86
CA ALA A 273 8.68 1.74 -15.45
C ALA A 273 10.16 2.16 -15.24
N SER A 274 11.04 1.84 -16.19
CA SER A 274 12.48 2.14 -16.11
C SER A 274 12.90 3.39 -16.91
N ALA A 275 11.96 4.26 -17.30
CA ALA A 275 12.21 5.45 -18.12
C ALA A 275 11.32 6.64 -17.73
N THR A 276 11.75 7.86 -18.08
CA THR A 276 11.03 9.11 -17.79
C THR A 276 9.97 9.44 -18.84
N PHE A 277 8.95 10.23 -18.49
CA PHE A 277 7.90 10.64 -19.43
C PHE A 277 8.33 11.81 -20.35
N ASP A 278 8.12 11.61 -21.65
CA ASP A 278 8.14 12.63 -22.72
C ASP A 278 6.71 13.03 -23.16
N GLU A 279 6.57 14.08 -23.97
CA GLU A 279 5.30 14.63 -24.50
C GLU A 279 4.48 13.69 -25.43
N GLY A 280 4.76 12.39 -25.45
CA GLY A 280 4.13 11.39 -26.32
C GLY A 280 3.40 10.24 -25.61
N ALA A 281 3.24 10.29 -24.28
CA ALA A 281 2.82 9.14 -23.45
C ALA A 281 1.53 8.43 -23.89
N GLU A 282 0.54 9.13 -24.47
CA GLU A 282 -0.71 8.51 -24.94
C GLU A 282 -0.52 7.41 -25.98
N GLN A 283 0.59 7.42 -26.73
CA GLN A 283 0.90 6.41 -27.75
C GLN A 283 1.22 5.03 -27.13
N ARG A 284 1.47 4.97 -25.81
CA ARG A 284 1.82 3.74 -25.08
C ARG A 284 0.60 3.07 -24.38
N ARG A 285 -0.63 3.50 -24.65
CA ARG A 285 -1.85 2.84 -24.14
C ARG A 285 -2.01 1.35 -24.53
N PRO A 286 -1.65 0.88 -25.74
CA PRO A 286 -1.87 -0.52 -26.13
C PRO A 286 -1.08 -1.57 -25.32
N SER A 287 -0.07 -1.14 -24.56
CA SER A 287 0.77 -2.00 -23.71
C SER A 287 0.37 -2.00 -22.24
N VAL A 288 -0.72 -1.33 -21.83
CA VAL A 288 -1.23 -1.48 -20.46
C VAL A 288 -1.99 -2.79 -20.33
N GLN A 289 -1.67 -3.55 -19.27
CA GLN A 289 -2.29 -4.82 -18.93
C GLN A 289 -3.80 -4.65 -18.67
N VAL A 290 -4.57 -5.74 -18.73
CA VAL A 290 -5.98 -5.79 -18.31
C VAL A 290 -6.16 -6.98 -17.37
N GLY A 291 -6.73 -6.75 -16.19
CA GLY A 291 -6.96 -7.80 -15.20
C GLY A 291 -8.39 -8.35 -15.20
N ASP A 292 -8.53 -9.62 -14.81
CA ASP A 292 -9.77 -10.34 -14.58
C ASP A 292 -9.87 -10.78 -13.10
N PRO A 293 -10.48 -9.95 -12.21
CA PRO A 293 -10.59 -10.29 -10.78
C PRO A 293 -11.47 -11.52 -10.52
N PHE A 294 -12.30 -11.96 -11.49
CA PHE A 294 -13.08 -13.19 -11.35
C PHE A 294 -12.21 -14.42 -11.59
N MET A 295 -11.27 -14.36 -12.54
CA MET A 295 -10.24 -15.39 -12.70
C MET A 295 -9.32 -15.43 -11.48
N GLU A 296 -8.88 -14.28 -10.97
CA GLU A 296 -8.03 -14.24 -9.77
C GLU A 296 -8.74 -14.79 -8.53
N LYS A 297 -10.04 -14.54 -8.38
CA LYS A 297 -10.81 -15.14 -7.28
C LYS A 297 -10.83 -16.67 -7.35
N LEU A 298 -10.95 -17.26 -8.55
CA LEU A 298 -10.85 -18.71 -8.72
C LEU A 298 -9.43 -19.23 -8.47
N LEU A 299 -8.41 -18.47 -8.89
CA LEU A 299 -6.99 -18.75 -8.65
C LEU A 299 -6.66 -18.79 -7.15
N ILE A 300 -7.17 -17.83 -6.37
CA ILE A 300 -7.00 -17.77 -4.90
C ILE A 300 -7.56 -19.03 -4.24
N GLU A 301 -8.82 -19.39 -4.50
CA GLU A 301 -9.42 -20.56 -3.85
C GLU A 301 -8.76 -21.87 -4.32
N SER A 302 -8.33 -21.96 -5.58
CA SER A 302 -7.55 -23.08 -6.10
C SER A 302 -6.19 -23.22 -5.40
N CYS A 303 -5.40 -22.15 -5.30
CA CYS A 303 -4.09 -22.19 -4.63
C CYS A 303 -4.22 -22.56 -3.14
N LEU A 304 -5.21 -22.02 -2.44
CA LEU A 304 -5.42 -22.32 -1.02
C LEU A 304 -5.79 -23.80 -0.79
N GLU A 305 -6.61 -24.41 -1.67
CA GLU A 305 -6.89 -25.85 -1.61
C GLU A 305 -5.65 -26.70 -1.95
N LEU A 306 -4.81 -26.26 -2.89
CA LEU A 306 -3.52 -26.91 -3.18
C LEU A 306 -2.57 -26.88 -1.97
N TYR A 307 -2.56 -25.80 -1.18
CA TYR A 307 -1.79 -25.71 0.06
C TYR A 307 -2.40 -26.58 1.19
N ASP A 308 -3.73 -26.53 1.38
CA ASP A 308 -4.44 -27.34 2.39
C ASP A 308 -4.26 -28.86 2.16
N ALA A 309 -4.16 -29.28 0.90
CA ALA A 309 -3.84 -30.66 0.51
C ALA A 309 -2.33 -30.97 0.47
N GLY A 310 -1.46 -29.97 0.70
CA GLY A 310 0.00 -30.13 0.66
C GLY A 310 0.54 -30.59 -0.70
N LEU A 311 -0.08 -30.15 -1.80
CA LEU A 311 0.20 -30.66 -3.15
C LEU A 311 1.39 -29.98 -3.85
N VAL A 312 1.75 -28.77 -3.41
CA VAL A 312 2.82 -27.94 -3.98
C VAL A 312 4.15 -28.17 -3.24
N ALA A 313 5.27 -28.06 -3.94
CA ALA A 313 6.64 -28.11 -3.39
C ALA A 313 7.34 -26.75 -3.40
N GLY A 314 6.91 -25.82 -4.26
CA GLY A 314 7.28 -24.41 -4.28
C GLY A 314 6.36 -23.63 -5.23
N ILE A 315 6.16 -22.33 -4.99
CA ILE A 315 5.31 -21.47 -5.81
C ILE A 315 5.91 -20.08 -6.03
N GLN A 316 5.68 -19.52 -7.21
CA GLN A 316 5.95 -18.11 -7.55
C GLN A 316 4.72 -17.51 -8.25
N ASP A 317 4.50 -16.21 -8.10
CA ASP A 317 3.53 -15.46 -8.90
C ASP A 317 4.04 -15.19 -10.33
N LEU A 318 3.21 -14.60 -11.18
CA LEU A 318 3.62 -13.96 -12.43
C LEU A 318 3.14 -12.50 -12.48
N GLY A 319 3.80 -11.61 -11.73
CA GLY A 319 3.69 -10.16 -11.86
C GLY A 319 4.46 -9.60 -13.06
N GLY A 320 5.20 -8.51 -12.84
CA GLY A 320 6.11 -7.93 -13.84
C GLY A 320 7.10 -8.97 -14.39
N ALA A 321 7.51 -8.83 -15.65
CA ALA A 321 8.32 -9.81 -16.38
C ALA A 321 7.69 -11.21 -16.62
N GLY A 322 6.59 -11.56 -15.94
CA GLY A 322 5.84 -12.80 -16.17
C GLY A 322 6.69 -14.07 -16.09
N LEU A 323 6.62 -14.92 -17.12
CA LEU A 323 7.36 -16.19 -17.19
C LEU A 323 8.88 -16.00 -17.09
N THR A 324 9.42 -14.86 -17.53
CA THR A 324 10.86 -14.57 -17.43
C THR A 324 11.31 -14.53 -15.97
N CYS A 325 10.64 -13.74 -15.12
CA CYS A 325 10.97 -13.67 -13.69
C CYS A 325 10.69 -15.00 -13.01
N ALA A 326 9.46 -15.51 -13.14
CA ALA A 326 9.01 -16.69 -12.40
C ALA A 326 9.88 -17.92 -12.66
N LEU A 327 10.28 -18.21 -13.91
CA LEU A 327 11.19 -19.33 -14.20
C LEU A 327 12.61 -19.10 -13.70
N THR A 328 13.07 -17.84 -13.72
CA THR A 328 14.45 -17.48 -13.35
C THR A 328 14.66 -17.51 -11.84
N GLU A 329 13.84 -16.78 -11.07
CA GLU A 329 14.02 -16.67 -9.61
C GLU A 329 13.85 -18.01 -8.92
N THR A 330 12.78 -18.74 -9.27
CA THR A 330 12.45 -20.05 -8.70
C THR A 330 13.61 -21.05 -8.91
N ALA A 331 14.25 -21.03 -10.08
CA ALA A 331 15.42 -21.87 -10.37
C ALA A 331 16.71 -21.36 -9.69
N ALA A 332 16.95 -20.05 -9.68
CA ALA A 332 18.13 -19.44 -9.08
C ALA A 332 18.19 -19.67 -7.57
N ALA A 333 17.08 -19.47 -6.86
CA ALA A 333 16.97 -19.66 -5.41
C ALA A 333 17.37 -21.08 -4.96
N ALA A 334 16.97 -22.10 -5.73
CA ALA A 334 17.32 -23.50 -5.46
C ALA A 334 18.69 -23.94 -6.03
N GLY A 335 19.37 -23.11 -6.82
CA GLY A 335 20.59 -23.46 -7.57
C GLY A 335 20.38 -24.51 -8.68
N THR A 336 19.13 -24.87 -8.97
CA THR A 336 18.74 -25.87 -9.96
C THR A 336 18.64 -25.27 -11.37
N GLY A 337 18.33 -26.11 -12.35
CA GLY A 337 17.90 -25.65 -13.68
C GLY A 337 16.42 -25.94 -13.92
N MET A 338 15.93 -25.56 -15.09
CA MET A 338 14.64 -26.01 -15.60
C MET A 338 14.73 -26.30 -17.10
N ARG A 339 13.99 -27.29 -17.58
CA ARG A 339 13.65 -27.45 -19.00
C ARG A 339 12.20 -27.06 -19.22
N VAL A 340 11.94 -26.14 -20.15
CA VAL A 340 10.61 -25.57 -20.39
C VAL A 340 10.24 -25.64 -21.88
N TRP A 341 9.01 -26.05 -22.15
CA TRP A 341 8.43 -26.26 -23.47
C TRP A 341 7.38 -25.18 -23.78
N LEU A 342 7.76 -24.15 -24.53
CA LEU A 342 6.87 -23.01 -24.78
C LEU A 342 5.64 -23.39 -25.60
N GLU A 343 5.71 -24.44 -26.44
CA GLU A 343 4.53 -24.96 -27.16
C GLU A 343 3.45 -25.57 -26.25
N ARG A 344 3.73 -25.72 -24.94
CA ARG A 344 2.75 -26.12 -23.92
C ARG A 344 2.13 -24.96 -23.16
N VAL A 345 2.66 -23.74 -23.29
CA VAL A 345 2.09 -22.57 -22.58
C VAL A 345 0.71 -22.26 -23.15
N PRO A 346 -0.37 -22.21 -22.34
CA PRO A 346 -1.70 -21.88 -22.86
C PRO A 346 -1.76 -20.43 -23.39
N LEU A 347 -1.94 -20.27 -24.70
CA LEU A 347 -1.97 -18.96 -25.36
C LEU A 347 -3.40 -18.42 -25.57
N ARG A 348 -3.53 -17.09 -25.52
CA ARG A 348 -4.68 -16.34 -26.01
C ARG A 348 -4.58 -16.09 -27.52
N GLU A 349 -3.36 -15.98 -28.03
CA GLU A 349 -3.04 -15.77 -29.46
C GLU A 349 -2.00 -16.80 -29.94
N ALA A 350 -2.38 -17.67 -30.87
CA ALA A 350 -1.49 -18.72 -31.39
C ALA A 350 -0.36 -18.20 -32.30
N SER A 351 -0.26 -16.88 -32.51
CA SER A 351 0.76 -16.20 -33.30
C SER A 351 1.88 -15.58 -32.46
N MET A 352 1.88 -15.77 -31.14
CA MET A 352 2.94 -15.24 -30.27
C MET A 352 4.29 -15.93 -30.53
N SER A 353 5.35 -15.13 -30.59
CA SER A 353 6.73 -15.60 -30.69
C SER A 353 7.26 -16.05 -29.31
N PRO A 354 8.34 -16.87 -29.24
CA PRO A 354 8.94 -17.28 -27.98
C PRO A 354 9.27 -16.11 -27.04
N THR A 355 9.79 -15.02 -27.60
CA THR A 355 10.12 -13.79 -26.87
C THR A 355 8.87 -13.12 -26.29
N GLU A 356 7.76 -13.10 -27.03
CA GLU A 356 6.49 -12.51 -26.58
C GLU A 356 5.80 -13.37 -25.51
N ILE A 357 5.98 -14.70 -25.53
CA ILE A 357 5.46 -15.60 -24.50
C ILE A 357 6.25 -15.41 -23.19
N LEU A 358 7.57 -15.28 -23.28
CA LEU A 358 8.46 -15.07 -22.12
C LEU A 358 8.33 -13.68 -21.49
N ALA A 359 8.14 -12.64 -22.30
CA ALA A 359 8.00 -11.25 -21.87
C ALA A 359 6.55 -10.80 -21.60
N SER A 360 5.59 -11.73 -21.62
CA SER A 360 4.17 -11.44 -21.39
C SER A 360 3.86 -11.24 -19.91
N GLU A 361 3.33 -10.06 -19.57
CA GLU A 361 2.88 -9.67 -18.23
C GLU A 361 1.35 -9.88 -18.07
N SER A 362 0.77 -10.86 -18.79
CA SER A 362 -0.64 -11.26 -18.60
C SER A 362 -0.91 -11.60 -17.12
N GLN A 363 -2.02 -11.10 -16.61
CA GLN A 363 -2.35 -11.18 -15.19
C GLN A 363 -2.88 -12.56 -14.79
N GLU A 364 -3.22 -12.73 -13.51
CA GLU A 364 -3.88 -13.93 -12.96
C GLU A 364 -3.16 -15.26 -13.28
N ARG A 365 -1.85 -15.33 -13.06
CA ARG A 365 -1.04 -16.55 -13.27
C ARG A 365 -0.10 -16.82 -12.07
N MET A 366 0.13 -18.10 -11.77
CA MET A 366 1.12 -18.60 -10.81
C MET A 366 1.96 -19.73 -11.44
N LEU A 367 3.22 -19.87 -11.01
CA LEU A 367 4.11 -20.97 -11.34
C LEU A 367 4.18 -21.94 -10.15
N LEU A 368 3.82 -23.22 -10.35
CA LEU A 368 3.93 -24.26 -9.33
C LEU A 368 5.07 -25.23 -9.64
N ILE A 369 5.75 -25.68 -8.59
CA ILE A 369 6.67 -26.83 -8.61
C ILE A 369 5.96 -27.99 -7.90
N VAL A 370 5.77 -29.11 -8.61
CA VAL A 370 4.89 -30.22 -8.19
C VAL A 370 5.62 -31.56 -8.35
N THR A 371 5.54 -32.46 -7.37
CA THR A 371 6.16 -33.80 -7.53
C THR A 371 5.37 -34.65 -8.54
N PRO A 372 6.01 -35.49 -9.37
CA PRO A 372 5.31 -36.19 -10.45
C PRO A 372 4.12 -37.05 -10.01
N GLU A 373 4.15 -37.57 -8.79
CA GLU A 373 3.09 -38.39 -8.20
C GLU A 373 1.82 -37.59 -7.85
N LYS A 374 1.96 -36.28 -7.67
CA LYS A 374 0.87 -35.36 -7.27
C LYS A 374 0.26 -34.60 -8.44
N LEU A 375 0.83 -34.69 -9.64
CA LEU A 375 0.41 -33.89 -10.80
C LEU A 375 -1.08 -34.06 -11.11
N ASP A 376 -1.58 -35.30 -11.15
CA ASP A 376 -2.99 -35.58 -11.43
C ASP A 376 -3.94 -34.97 -10.37
N GLU A 377 -3.52 -34.90 -9.10
CA GLU A 377 -4.28 -34.26 -8.03
C GLU A 377 -4.29 -32.72 -8.18
N VAL A 378 -3.16 -32.11 -8.53
CA VAL A 378 -3.07 -30.68 -8.83
C VAL A 378 -3.96 -30.29 -10.02
N LEU A 379 -3.93 -31.08 -11.10
CA LEU A 379 -4.77 -30.86 -12.28
C LEU A 379 -6.27 -31.01 -11.95
N ALA A 380 -6.64 -31.97 -11.09
CA ALA A 380 -8.03 -32.15 -10.65
C ALA A 380 -8.54 -30.99 -9.78
N VAL A 381 -7.70 -30.41 -8.91
CA VAL A 381 -8.06 -29.20 -8.14
C VAL A 381 -8.22 -27.98 -9.06
N ALA A 382 -7.36 -27.82 -10.06
CA ALA A 382 -7.50 -26.74 -11.05
C ALA A 382 -8.80 -26.89 -11.89
N GLU A 383 -9.10 -28.10 -12.37
CA GLU A 383 -10.36 -28.39 -13.10
C GLU A 383 -11.60 -28.12 -12.24
N LYS A 384 -11.58 -28.51 -10.95
CA LYS A 384 -12.66 -28.26 -9.97
C LYS A 384 -12.99 -26.76 -9.85
N TRP A 385 -11.98 -25.89 -9.85
CA TRP A 385 -12.14 -24.44 -9.77
C TRP A 385 -12.28 -23.75 -11.14
N GLY A 386 -12.19 -24.48 -12.25
CA GLY A 386 -12.26 -23.92 -13.61
C GLY A 386 -11.02 -23.12 -14.04
N VAL A 387 -9.90 -23.30 -13.34
CA VAL A 387 -8.61 -22.64 -13.59
C VAL A 387 -7.78 -23.50 -14.55
N TRP A 388 -7.04 -22.90 -15.48
CA TRP A 388 -6.13 -23.68 -16.34
C TRP A 388 -4.89 -24.08 -15.54
N ALA A 389 -4.53 -25.36 -15.56
CA ALA A 389 -3.22 -25.85 -15.13
C ALA A 389 -2.56 -26.60 -16.28
N THR A 390 -1.26 -26.42 -16.52
CA THR A 390 -0.53 -27.13 -17.59
C THR A 390 0.93 -27.35 -17.24
N ALA A 391 1.41 -28.59 -17.41
CA ALA A 391 2.80 -28.99 -17.20
C ALA A 391 3.72 -28.47 -18.34
N ILE A 392 4.26 -27.26 -18.13
CA ILE A 392 5.11 -26.56 -19.09
C ILE A 392 6.60 -26.96 -19.02
N GLY A 393 7.05 -27.61 -17.95
CA GLY A 393 8.48 -27.91 -17.76
C GLY A 393 8.80 -28.97 -16.72
N GLU A 394 10.09 -29.18 -16.48
CA GLU A 394 10.68 -30.06 -15.46
C GLU A 394 11.91 -29.39 -14.82
N VAL A 395 12.11 -29.59 -13.51
CA VAL A 395 13.30 -29.12 -12.77
C VAL A 395 14.49 -30.01 -13.11
N THR A 396 15.58 -29.41 -13.57
CA THR A 396 16.81 -30.10 -13.97
C THR A 396 17.92 -29.96 -12.90
N PRO A 397 18.86 -30.91 -12.82
CA PRO A 397 19.95 -30.82 -11.84
C PRO A 397 20.91 -29.66 -12.12
N SER A 398 21.75 -29.37 -11.13
CA SER A 398 22.99 -28.61 -11.32
C SER A 398 23.96 -29.33 -12.25
N GLU A 399 24.92 -28.59 -12.82
CA GLU A 399 25.87 -29.12 -13.79
C GLU A 399 26.88 -30.07 -13.16
N SER A 400 27.34 -31.03 -13.98
CA SER A 400 28.16 -32.17 -13.50
C SER A 400 29.56 -31.80 -12.97
N ASP A 401 30.00 -30.55 -13.18
CA ASP A 401 31.25 -29.98 -12.69
C ASP A 401 31.08 -29.05 -11.47
N GLY A 402 29.83 -28.84 -11.01
CA GLY A 402 29.50 -28.07 -9.80
C GLY A 402 28.94 -26.66 -10.04
N HIS A 403 28.73 -26.23 -11.30
CA HIS A 403 28.00 -24.99 -11.58
C HIS A 403 26.48 -25.14 -11.32
N PRO A 404 25.74 -24.04 -11.09
CA PRO A 404 24.27 -24.06 -11.06
C PRO A 404 23.66 -24.67 -12.33
N GLY A 405 22.42 -25.13 -12.23
CA GLY A 405 21.71 -25.70 -13.38
C GLY A 405 21.42 -24.68 -14.48
N ARG A 406 20.96 -25.17 -15.64
CA ARG A 406 20.63 -24.34 -16.81
C ARG A 406 19.12 -24.14 -16.95
N LEU A 407 18.70 -22.92 -17.28
CA LEU A 407 17.36 -22.63 -17.79
C LEU A 407 17.37 -22.86 -19.31
N LEU A 408 16.84 -24.00 -19.73
CA LEU A 408 16.76 -24.48 -21.10
C LEU A 408 15.32 -24.35 -21.60
N ILE A 409 15.06 -23.40 -22.48
CA ILE A 409 13.71 -23.16 -23.01
C ILE A 409 13.68 -23.50 -24.49
N THR A 410 12.73 -24.36 -24.88
CA THR A 410 12.54 -24.83 -26.26
C THR A 410 11.21 -24.37 -26.83
N TRP A 411 11.18 -24.24 -28.17
CA TRP A 411 9.98 -23.98 -28.96
C TRP A 411 10.05 -24.80 -30.25
N ASN A 412 9.07 -25.70 -30.47
CA ASN A 412 9.03 -26.57 -31.65
C ASN A 412 10.35 -27.33 -31.89
N ASP A 413 10.83 -28.04 -30.86
CA ASP A 413 12.11 -28.79 -30.83
C ASP A 413 13.39 -27.95 -31.02
N GLN A 414 13.31 -26.60 -31.06
CA GLN A 414 14.49 -25.71 -31.15
C GLN A 414 14.81 -25.02 -29.82
N THR A 415 16.10 -24.90 -29.47
CA THR A 415 16.56 -24.20 -28.26
C THR A 415 16.50 -22.68 -28.47
N VAL A 416 15.66 -21.98 -27.72
CA VAL A 416 15.51 -20.51 -27.83
C VAL A 416 16.13 -19.74 -26.66
N VAL A 417 16.34 -20.41 -25.52
CA VAL A 417 17.06 -19.89 -24.35
C VAL A 417 17.93 -21.00 -23.78
N ASP A 418 19.21 -20.71 -23.54
CA ASP A 418 20.12 -21.53 -22.76
C ASP A 418 21.01 -20.62 -21.90
N VAL A 419 20.61 -20.42 -20.63
CA VAL A 419 21.22 -19.47 -19.70
C VAL A 419 21.39 -20.04 -18.29
N PRO A 420 22.36 -19.56 -17.48
CA PRO A 420 22.38 -19.79 -16.04
C PRO A 420 21.33 -18.91 -15.34
N PRO A 421 20.39 -19.44 -14.51
CA PRO A 421 19.34 -18.65 -13.87
C PRO A 421 19.88 -17.48 -13.03
N GLY A 422 20.89 -17.74 -12.18
CA GLY A 422 21.51 -16.71 -11.35
C GLY A 422 22.19 -15.58 -12.14
N SER A 423 22.50 -15.78 -13.43
CA SER A 423 23.07 -14.70 -14.25
C SER A 423 22.04 -13.62 -14.64
N LEU A 424 20.75 -13.97 -14.60
CA LEU A 424 19.63 -13.06 -14.80
C LEU A 424 19.20 -12.40 -13.48
N ALA A 425 19.08 -13.19 -12.39
CA ALA A 425 18.58 -12.71 -11.10
C ALA A 425 19.67 -12.11 -10.17
N ASP A 426 20.77 -12.82 -9.94
CA ASP A 426 21.78 -12.48 -8.92
C ASP A 426 22.89 -11.60 -9.48
N ASP A 427 23.44 -11.96 -10.64
CA ASP A 427 24.53 -11.25 -11.30
C ASP A 427 24.09 -9.93 -11.94
N GLY A 428 22.85 -9.46 -11.75
CA GLY A 428 22.39 -8.17 -12.26
C GLY A 428 23.37 -7.01 -11.95
N PRO A 429 23.47 -5.99 -12.82
CA PRO A 429 24.32 -4.83 -12.57
C PRO A 429 23.97 -4.18 -11.23
N VAL A 430 24.98 -3.69 -10.51
CA VAL A 430 24.80 -2.97 -9.23
C VAL A 430 25.62 -1.68 -9.29
N TYR A 431 24.94 -0.54 -9.23
CA TYR A 431 25.52 0.78 -9.42
C TYR A 431 25.68 1.50 -8.08
N ALA A 432 26.93 1.83 -7.73
CA ALA A 432 27.22 2.92 -6.81
C ALA A 432 27.01 4.26 -7.54
N ARG A 433 25.74 4.66 -7.70
CA ARG A 433 25.35 5.93 -8.34
C ARG A 433 26.00 7.12 -7.60
N PRO A 434 26.41 8.20 -8.30
CA PRO A 434 26.92 9.39 -7.62
C PRO A 434 25.81 10.04 -6.78
N ILE A 435 26.15 10.52 -5.58
CA ILE A 435 25.25 11.24 -4.69
C ILE A 435 25.77 12.66 -4.42
N ARG A 436 24.87 13.64 -4.34
CA ARG A 436 25.17 15.05 -4.06
C ARG A 436 23.94 15.73 -3.46
N GLU A 437 24.11 16.39 -2.32
CA GLU A 437 23.08 17.23 -1.70
C GLU A 437 22.47 18.25 -2.69
N PRO A 438 21.13 18.43 -2.73
CA PRO A 438 20.46 19.41 -3.58
C PRO A 438 20.96 20.84 -3.29
N ALA A 439 21.39 21.55 -4.33
CA ALA A 439 22.07 22.85 -4.19
C ALA A 439 21.18 23.99 -3.65
N ASP A 440 19.86 23.79 -3.65
CA ASP A 440 18.83 24.69 -3.13
C ASP A 440 18.43 24.39 -1.68
N LEU A 441 18.77 23.21 -1.13
CA LEU A 441 18.28 22.73 0.16
C LEU A 441 18.55 23.72 1.31
N ILE A 442 19.71 24.36 1.32
CA ILE A 442 20.10 25.36 2.34
C ILE A 442 19.21 26.61 2.27
N LEU A 443 18.77 27.01 1.08
CA LEU A 443 17.86 28.15 0.90
C LEU A 443 16.43 27.76 1.26
N LEU A 444 15.98 26.59 0.81
CA LEU A 444 14.68 26.02 1.14
C LEU A 444 14.50 25.89 2.66
N GLN A 445 15.50 25.35 3.37
CA GLN A 445 15.47 25.21 4.83
C GLN A 445 15.61 26.54 5.60
N ALA A 446 16.05 27.62 4.94
CA ALA A 446 16.09 28.95 5.53
C ALA A 446 14.74 29.70 5.41
N ASP A 447 13.90 29.33 4.44
CA ASP A 447 12.62 30.00 4.14
C ASP A 447 11.48 29.50 5.05
N ARG A 448 11.60 29.83 6.34
CA ARG A 448 10.79 29.26 7.43
C ARG A 448 9.35 29.75 7.44
N ALA A 449 8.39 28.82 7.40
CA ALA A 449 6.97 29.13 7.51
C ALA A 449 6.58 29.80 8.85
N GLU A 450 7.35 29.59 9.93
CA GLU A 450 7.16 30.31 11.19
C GLU A 450 7.24 31.84 11.06
N THR A 451 7.82 32.36 9.96
CA THR A 451 7.91 33.81 9.69
C THR A 451 6.74 34.38 8.89
N LEU A 452 5.83 33.52 8.40
CA LEU A 452 4.66 33.93 7.61
C LEU A 452 3.61 34.68 8.48
N PRO A 453 2.77 35.55 7.87
CA PRO A 453 1.70 36.25 8.58
C PRO A 453 0.65 35.30 9.17
N ARG A 454 0.58 35.21 10.50
CA ARG A 454 -0.34 34.34 11.23
C ARG A 454 -1.67 35.05 11.53
N PRO A 455 -2.82 34.35 11.59
CA PRO A 455 -4.04 34.89 12.19
C PRO A 455 -3.80 35.23 13.68
N THR A 456 -4.39 36.33 14.16
CA THR A 456 -4.15 36.85 15.53
C THR A 456 -5.42 37.11 16.33
N THR A 457 -6.55 37.25 15.66
CA THR A 457 -7.87 37.48 16.26
C THR A 457 -8.74 36.22 16.19
N PRO A 458 -9.74 36.07 17.07
CA PRO A 458 -10.58 34.86 17.08
C PRO A 458 -11.33 34.57 15.78
N GLU A 459 -11.75 35.59 15.02
CA GLU A 459 -12.42 35.38 13.73
C GLU A 459 -11.42 34.91 12.65
N GLU A 460 -10.20 35.47 12.61
CA GLU A 460 -9.16 34.98 11.68
C GLU A 460 -8.78 33.52 11.98
N LEU A 461 -8.77 33.11 13.26
CA LEU A 461 -8.58 31.70 13.65
C LEU A 461 -9.76 30.83 13.18
N ARG A 462 -11.00 31.30 13.39
CA ARG A 462 -12.23 30.61 12.96
C ARG A 462 -12.27 30.42 11.44
N GLU A 463 -11.97 31.46 10.67
CA GLU A 463 -11.84 31.39 9.21
C GLU A 463 -10.71 30.46 8.76
N THR A 464 -9.61 30.38 9.53
CA THR A 464 -8.48 29.49 9.21
C THR A 464 -8.87 28.01 9.39
N VAL A 465 -9.60 27.65 10.46
CA VAL A 465 -10.16 26.29 10.61
C VAL A 465 -11.06 25.95 9.41
N LEU A 466 -12.04 26.82 9.12
CA LEU A 466 -13.00 26.58 8.02
C LEU A 466 -12.33 26.47 6.64
N ARG A 467 -11.22 27.20 6.42
CA ARG A 467 -10.41 27.08 5.19
C ARG A 467 -9.63 25.78 5.13
N MET A 468 -9.02 25.36 6.25
CA MET A 468 -8.18 24.17 6.30
C MET A 468 -9.00 22.89 6.15
N ILE A 469 -10.10 22.71 6.89
CA ILE A 469 -10.94 21.51 6.77
C ILE A 469 -11.61 21.36 5.39
N ALA A 470 -11.66 22.44 4.60
CA ALA A 470 -12.14 22.45 3.22
C ALA A 470 -11.02 22.26 2.17
N SER A 471 -9.75 22.11 2.57
CA SER A 471 -8.64 21.86 1.64
C SER A 471 -8.70 20.43 1.07
N PRO A 472 -8.20 20.16 -0.14
CA PRO A 472 -8.24 18.81 -0.72
C PRO A 472 -7.55 17.73 0.14
N ASN A 473 -6.52 18.11 0.89
CA ASN A 473 -5.74 17.19 1.72
C ASN A 473 -6.40 16.93 3.08
N LEU A 474 -7.10 17.92 3.65
CA LEU A 474 -7.77 17.80 4.96
C LEU A 474 -9.30 17.55 4.89
N CYS A 475 -9.94 17.64 3.74
CA CYS A 475 -11.38 17.43 3.63
C CYS A 475 -11.79 15.94 3.63
N ASP A 476 -13.09 15.68 3.82
CA ASP A 476 -13.71 14.35 3.78
C ASP A 476 -13.33 13.51 2.55
N LYS A 477 -12.89 12.27 2.77
CA LYS A 477 -12.56 11.30 1.71
C LYS A 477 -13.72 10.36 1.34
N THR A 478 -14.93 10.55 1.87
CA THR A 478 -16.08 9.65 1.64
C THR A 478 -16.39 9.45 0.14
N TRP A 479 -16.23 10.47 -0.71
CA TRP A 479 -16.41 10.31 -2.17
C TRP A 479 -15.50 9.25 -2.80
N VAL A 480 -14.29 9.06 -2.28
CA VAL A 480 -13.41 7.95 -2.68
C VAL A 480 -13.89 6.65 -2.02
N THR A 481 -14.01 6.68 -0.70
CA THR A 481 -14.10 5.47 0.13
C THR A 481 -15.50 4.83 0.17
N GLU A 482 -16.53 5.50 -0.35
CA GLU A 482 -17.87 4.92 -0.56
C GLU A 482 -17.95 4.03 -1.81
N GLN A 483 -16.92 4.06 -2.68
CA GLN A 483 -16.82 3.21 -3.88
C GLN A 483 -16.17 1.85 -3.58
N TYR A 484 -15.66 1.65 -2.37
CA TYR A 484 -14.99 0.43 -1.92
C TYR A 484 -15.85 -0.35 -0.91
N ASP A 485 -15.84 -1.68 -0.97
CA ASP A 485 -16.34 -2.51 0.11
C ASP A 485 -15.39 -2.42 1.33
N ARG A 486 -15.94 -2.57 2.53
CA ARG A 486 -15.21 -2.57 3.81
C ARG A 486 -15.77 -3.54 4.85
N TYR A 487 -16.67 -4.44 4.44
CA TYR A 487 -17.43 -5.34 5.32
C TYR A 487 -17.43 -6.81 4.86
N VAL A 488 -17.05 -7.10 3.62
CA VAL A 488 -16.87 -8.46 3.11
C VAL A 488 -15.89 -9.25 4.00
N LEU A 489 -16.10 -10.56 4.09
CA LEU A 489 -15.53 -11.48 5.10
C LEU A 489 -16.01 -11.24 6.55
N GLY A 490 -16.65 -10.11 6.90
CA GLY A 490 -17.28 -9.88 8.21
C GLY A 490 -16.30 -9.66 9.39
N ASN A 491 -15.02 -9.43 9.08
CA ASN A 491 -13.93 -9.35 10.04
C ASN A 491 -13.39 -7.93 10.28
N THR A 492 -13.78 -6.94 9.47
CA THR A 492 -13.46 -5.53 9.70
C THR A 492 -14.06 -5.03 11.02
N VAL A 493 -13.24 -4.39 11.85
CA VAL A 493 -13.62 -3.81 13.15
C VAL A 493 -13.53 -2.29 13.12
N LEU A 494 -12.42 -1.75 12.59
CA LEU A 494 -12.24 -0.35 12.22
C LEU A 494 -11.76 -0.27 10.78
N ALA A 495 -12.10 0.82 10.11
CA ALA A 495 -11.77 1.12 8.72
C ALA A 495 -11.97 2.62 8.48
N GLN A 496 -11.52 3.12 7.33
CA GLN A 496 -11.60 4.52 6.93
C GLN A 496 -12.94 5.20 7.29
N PRO A 497 -12.91 6.39 7.94
CA PRO A 497 -11.76 7.27 8.19
C PRO A 497 -11.06 7.10 9.56
N GLU A 498 -11.18 5.97 10.27
CA GLU A 498 -10.42 5.76 11.53
C GLU A 498 -8.90 5.68 11.27
N ASP A 499 -8.05 6.06 12.24
CA ASP A 499 -6.59 6.25 12.13
C ASP A 499 -5.82 5.03 11.54
N ALA A 500 -6.33 3.82 11.78
CA ALA A 500 -5.82 2.59 11.20
C ALA A 500 -6.97 1.60 10.90
N GLY A 501 -6.80 0.80 9.85
CA GLY A 501 -7.69 -0.32 9.57
C GLY A 501 -7.46 -1.46 10.56
N VAL A 502 -8.52 -1.99 11.17
CA VAL A 502 -8.44 -3.08 12.17
C VAL A 502 -9.26 -4.27 11.74
N LEU A 503 -8.62 -5.45 11.69
CA LEU A 503 -9.22 -6.73 11.34
C LEU A 503 -9.20 -7.69 12.53
N ARG A 504 -10.32 -8.41 12.73
CA ARG A 504 -10.36 -9.64 13.55
C ARG A 504 -9.80 -10.80 12.73
N ILE A 505 -8.83 -11.53 13.27
CA ILE A 505 -8.16 -12.64 12.59
C ILE A 505 -8.63 -14.00 13.15
N ASP A 506 -8.94 -14.10 14.45
CA ASP A 506 -9.64 -15.26 15.03
C ASP A 506 -10.88 -14.85 15.82
N GLU A 507 -12.00 -15.52 15.54
CA GLU A 507 -13.30 -15.28 16.20
C GLU A 507 -13.38 -15.89 17.61
N LYS A 508 -12.48 -16.82 17.98
CA LYS A 508 -12.53 -17.52 19.28
C LYS A 508 -11.76 -16.77 20.38
N THR A 509 -10.58 -16.27 20.05
CA THR A 509 -9.72 -15.49 20.95
C THR A 509 -10.02 -14.00 20.91
N GLY A 510 -10.51 -13.49 19.78
CA GLY A 510 -10.62 -12.06 19.51
C GLY A 510 -9.37 -11.47 18.85
N LEU A 511 -8.29 -12.26 18.69
CA LEU A 511 -7.00 -11.84 18.11
C LEU A 511 -7.21 -11.07 16.81
N GLY A 512 -6.54 -9.93 16.68
CA GLY A 512 -6.62 -9.06 15.52
C GLY A 512 -5.33 -8.34 15.19
N VAL A 513 -5.38 -7.58 14.09
CA VAL A 513 -4.30 -6.73 13.60
C VAL A 513 -4.81 -5.33 13.27
N ALA A 514 -3.95 -4.35 13.44
CA ALA A 514 -4.13 -2.97 13.01
C ALA A 514 -3.08 -2.61 11.95
N LEU A 515 -3.45 -1.79 10.97
CA LEU A 515 -2.58 -1.45 9.83
C LEU A 515 -2.84 0.00 9.40
N SER A 516 -1.78 0.80 9.28
CA SER A 516 -1.84 2.14 8.67
C SER A 516 -0.69 2.35 7.68
N VAL A 517 -0.82 3.39 6.84
CA VAL A 517 0.06 3.71 5.72
C VAL A 517 0.17 5.21 5.52
N ASP A 518 1.38 5.77 5.69
CA ASP A 518 1.61 7.21 5.74
C ASP A 518 2.89 7.61 4.96
N GLY A 519 2.97 8.84 4.46
CA GLY A 519 4.14 9.26 3.65
C GLY A 519 4.14 10.72 3.19
N ASN A 520 4.26 11.68 4.11
CA ASN A 520 4.28 13.10 3.77
C ASN A 520 5.54 13.51 2.94
N GLY A 521 5.36 13.61 1.63
CA GLY A 521 6.42 13.98 0.67
C GLY A 521 6.93 15.41 0.82
N ARG A 522 6.19 16.33 1.44
CA ARG A 522 6.68 17.70 1.70
C ARG A 522 7.73 17.69 2.81
N TYR A 523 7.52 16.94 3.88
CA TYR A 523 8.53 16.77 4.92
C TYR A 523 9.81 16.16 4.37
N ALA A 524 9.71 15.08 3.58
CA ALA A 524 10.86 14.46 2.93
C ALA A 524 11.52 15.37 1.86
N ARG A 525 10.79 16.32 1.27
CA ARG A 525 11.37 17.35 0.39
C ARG A 525 12.18 18.41 1.14
N LEU A 526 11.79 18.74 2.38
CA LEU A 526 12.49 19.68 3.25
C LEU A 526 13.70 19.05 3.96
N ASP A 527 13.60 17.80 4.41
CA ASP A 527 14.70 17.00 4.96
C ASP A 527 14.38 15.50 4.75
N PRO A 528 15.04 14.79 3.81
CA PRO A 528 14.64 13.42 3.46
C PRO A 528 14.89 12.39 4.57
N TYR A 529 15.87 12.64 5.45
CA TYR A 529 16.18 11.74 6.57
C TYR A 529 15.14 11.89 7.69
N GLU A 530 14.83 13.12 8.09
CA GLU A 530 13.81 13.36 9.13
C GLU A 530 12.39 13.15 8.59
N GLY A 531 12.09 13.50 7.33
CA GLY A 531 10.80 13.27 6.69
C GLY A 531 10.43 11.78 6.57
N ALA A 532 11.40 10.92 6.25
CA ALA A 532 11.16 9.47 6.25
C ALA A 532 10.92 8.92 7.68
N LYS A 533 11.61 9.48 8.69
CA LYS A 533 11.35 9.14 10.11
C LYS A 533 10.00 9.66 10.62
N LEU A 534 9.49 10.76 10.05
CA LEU A 534 8.15 11.28 10.36
C LEU A 534 7.06 10.34 9.85
N GLY A 535 7.08 9.93 8.57
CA GLY A 535 6.08 8.98 8.03
C GLY A 535 6.09 7.63 8.77
N LEU A 536 7.27 7.13 9.17
CA LEU A 536 7.39 5.96 10.03
C LEU A 536 6.77 6.18 11.43
N ALA A 537 6.93 7.37 12.00
CA ALA A 537 6.37 7.71 13.32
C ALA A 537 4.86 7.93 13.29
N GLU A 538 4.36 8.52 12.21
CA GLU A 538 2.95 8.72 11.89
C GLU A 538 2.23 7.37 11.76
N ALA A 539 2.69 6.48 10.89
CA ALA A 539 2.15 5.12 10.76
C ALA A 539 2.26 4.30 12.07
N TYR A 540 3.35 4.46 12.83
CA TYR A 540 3.48 3.86 14.17
C TYR A 540 2.41 4.39 15.14
N ARG A 541 2.16 5.70 15.13
CA ARG A 541 1.21 6.38 16.02
C ARG A 541 -0.23 6.04 15.65
N ASN A 542 -0.58 6.08 14.37
CA ASN A 542 -1.86 5.68 13.81
C ASN A 542 -2.27 4.26 14.21
N VAL A 543 -1.36 3.29 14.09
CA VAL A 543 -1.56 1.94 14.62
C VAL A 543 -1.73 1.95 16.14
N ALA A 544 -0.84 2.64 16.86
CA ALA A 544 -0.79 2.61 18.32
C ALA A 544 -1.99 3.29 19.00
N VAL A 545 -2.59 4.36 18.43
CA VAL A 545 -3.76 5.03 19.03
C VAL A 545 -5.00 4.13 19.04
N THR A 546 -5.09 3.14 18.15
CA THR A 546 -6.14 2.10 18.21
C THR A 546 -6.00 1.12 19.39
N GLY A 547 -4.88 1.17 20.12
CA GLY A 547 -4.55 0.26 21.22
C GLY A 547 -3.64 -0.92 20.84
N ALA A 548 -3.33 -1.09 19.55
CA ALA A 548 -2.47 -2.16 19.06
C ALA A 548 -0.99 -1.96 19.44
N GLU A 549 -0.23 -3.05 19.61
CA GLU A 549 1.23 -3.01 19.63
C GLU A 549 1.77 -3.02 18.19
N PRO A 550 2.48 -1.98 17.70
CA PRO A 550 3.12 -2.02 16.39
C PRO A 550 4.35 -2.95 16.40
N ILE A 551 4.47 -3.85 15.41
CA ILE A 551 5.47 -4.94 15.41
C ILE A 551 6.32 -5.06 14.13
N ALA A 552 5.90 -4.48 13.01
CA ALA A 552 6.58 -4.65 11.72
C ALA A 552 6.29 -3.50 10.73
N VAL A 553 7.17 -3.34 9.73
CA VAL A 553 7.11 -2.27 8.72
C VAL A 553 7.20 -2.85 7.30
N THR A 554 6.51 -2.22 6.35
CA THR A 554 6.73 -2.35 4.90
C THR A 554 6.90 -0.96 4.28
N ASP A 555 7.62 -0.80 3.17
CA ASP A 555 7.81 0.50 2.53
C ASP A 555 7.63 0.48 1.00
N CYS A 556 7.20 1.63 0.45
CA CYS A 556 7.11 1.88 -0.99
C CYS A 556 7.81 3.21 -1.30
N LEU A 557 9.04 3.11 -1.78
CA LEU A 557 9.96 4.24 -1.94
C LEU A 557 9.79 4.86 -3.33
N ASN A 558 9.06 5.97 -3.42
CA ASN A 558 8.73 6.64 -4.68
C ASN A 558 9.61 7.87 -4.92
N PHE A 559 10.43 7.83 -5.98
CA PHE A 559 11.46 8.83 -6.30
C PHE A 559 11.58 9.08 -7.82
N GLY A 560 12.24 10.18 -8.20
CA GLY A 560 12.62 10.49 -9.59
C GLY A 560 13.73 9.58 -10.15
N SER A 561 14.47 10.05 -11.14
CA SER A 561 15.58 9.29 -11.74
C SER A 561 16.78 9.13 -10.79
N PRO A 562 17.27 7.91 -10.52
CA PRO A 562 18.50 7.67 -9.75
C PRO A 562 19.77 8.04 -10.53
N GLU A 563 19.64 8.53 -11.77
CA GLU A 563 20.76 9.09 -12.54
C GLU A 563 21.03 10.57 -12.20
N ASP A 564 20.11 11.29 -11.52
CA ASP A 564 20.42 12.59 -10.90
C ASP A 564 21.02 12.39 -9.49
N PRO A 565 22.25 12.86 -9.23
CA PRO A 565 22.87 12.77 -7.91
C PRO A 565 22.09 13.44 -6.77
N ALA A 566 21.21 14.40 -7.07
CA ALA A 566 20.33 15.04 -6.08
C ALA A 566 19.22 14.10 -5.62
N VAL A 567 18.52 13.46 -6.56
CA VAL A 567 17.46 12.47 -6.27
C VAL A 567 18.06 11.25 -5.59
N MET A 568 19.21 10.77 -6.08
CA MET A 568 19.91 9.63 -5.48
C MET A 568 20.36 9.90 -4.04
N TRP A 569 20.76 11.15 -3.73
CA TRP A 569 21.06 11.56 -2.35
C TRP A 569 19.81 11.58 -1.47
N GLN A 570 18.68 12.11 -1.97
CA GLN A 570 17.41 12.11 -1.22
C GLN A 570 16.94 10.68 -0.92
N PHE A 571 17.07 9.76 -1.88
CA PHE A 571 16.77 8.34 -1.67
C PHE A 571 17.69 7.70 -0.62
N ALA A 572 19.01 7.93 -0.72
CA ALA A 572 19.98 7.37 0.22
C ALA A 572 19.72 7.83 1.67
N GLU A 573 19.38 9.10 1.86
CA GLU A 573 19.05 9.67 3.17
C GLU A 573 17.68 9.21 3.69
N ALA A 574 16.67 9.05 2.84
CA ALA A 574 15.37 8.50 3.24
C ALA A 574 15.47 7.03 3.68
N VAL A 575 16.16 6.18 2.92
CA VAL A 575 16.45 4.78 3.31
C VAL A 575 17.26 4.72 4.61
N ARG A 576 18.22 5.64 4.79
CA ARG A 576 18.96 5.76 6.05
C ARG A 576 18.04 6.15 7.20
N GLY A 577 17.10 7.06 6.98
CA GLY A 577 16.07 7.50 7.94
C GLY A 577 15.17 6.37 8.41
N LEU A 578 14.60 5.61 7.48
CA LEU A 578 13.80 4.43 7.78
C LEU A 578 14.64 3.36 8.52
N ALA A 579 15.85 3.06 8.06
CA ALA A 579 16.67 2.01 8.68
C ALA A 579 17.13 2.37 10.10
N ASP A 580 17.53 3.63 10.33
CA ASP A 580 17.86 4.14 11.68
C ASP A 580 16.60 4.20 12.58
N GLY A 581 15.45 4.59 12.02
CA GLY A 581 14.18 4.67 12.73
C GLY A 581 13.61 3.31 13.15
N CYS A 582 13.55 2.34 12.23
CA CYS A 582 13.14 0.97 12.48
C CYS A 582 14.04 0.30 13.54
N GLN A 583 15.36 0.52 13.46
CA GLN A 583 16.30 0.06 14.50
C GLN A 583 16.00 0.69 15.87
N GLN A 584 15.67 1.99 15.93
CA GLN A 584 15.34 2.67 17.19
C GLN A 584 13.98 2.22 17.76
N LEU A 585 12.96 2.02 16.92
CA LEU A 585 11.62 1.55 17.32
C LEU A 585 11.60 0.07 17.72
N GLY A 586 12.53 -0.74 17.20
CA GLY A 586 12.61 -2.18 17.46
C GLY A 586 11.79 -3.04 16.50
N ILE A 587 11.15 -2.44 15.48
CA ILE A 587 10.33 -3.11 14.47
C ILE A 587 11.08 -3.17 13.12
N PRO A 588 11.19 -4.34 12.46
CA PRO A 588 11.93 -4.48 11.22
C PRO A 588 11.09 -4.09 9.99
N VAL A 589 11.78 -3.66 8.92
CA VAL A 589 11.22 -3.73 7.56
C VAL A 589 11.20 -5.19 7.13
N THR A 590 10.03 -5.71 6.77
CA THR A 590 9.85 -7.12 6.40
C THR A 590 9.95 -7.33 4.87
N GLY A 591 9.52 -6.33 4.10
CA GLY A 591 9.58 -6.28 2.64
C GLY A 591 9.06 -4.93 2.13
N GLY A 592 9.24 -4.63 0.84
CA GLY A 592 8.87 -3.34 0.27
C GLY A 592 9.19 -3.25 -1.23
N ASN A 593 9.03 -2.05 -1.79
CA ASN A 593 9.15 -1.77 -3.22
C ASN A 593 9.89 -0.44 -3.48
N VAL A 594 10.57 -0.31 -4.63
CA VAL A 594 11.21 0.94 -5.07
C VAL A 594 10.71 1.36 -6.44
N SER A 595 10.07 2.52 -6.49
CA SER A 595 9.62 3.17 -7.72
C SER A 595 10.55 4.34 -8.06
N PHE A 596 11.36 4.17 -9.11
CA PHE A 596 12.23 5.21 -9.66
C PHE A 596 11.64 5.82 -10.95
N TYR A 597 12.28 6.86 -11.48
CA TYR A 597 11.90 7.56 -12.71
C TYR A 597 10.49 8.20 -12.68
N ASN A 598 9.95 8.50 -11.50
CA ASN A 598 8.74 9.32 -11.34
C ASN A 598 9.09 10.80 -11.61
N GLN A 599 9.27 11.14 -12.89
CA GLN A 599 9.52 12.50 -13.36
C GLN A 599 9.08 12.72 -14.82
N THR A 600 8.63 13.95 -15.10
CA THR A 600 8.34 14.41 -16.46
C THR A 600 9.39 15.41 -16.90
N GLY A 601 10.14 15.10 -17.96
CA GLY A 601 11.33 15.86 -18.34
C GLY A 601 12.32 15.99 -17.17
N ALA A 602 12.57 17.23 -16.72
CA ALA A 602 13.46 17.54 -15.60
C ALA A 602 12.74 17.76 -14.24
N ALA A 603 11.41 17.63 -14.19
CA ALA A 603 10.63 17.83 -12.97
C ALA A 603 10.32 16.48 -12.31
N ALA A 604 11.05 16.16 -11.24
CA ALA A 604 10.76 15.01 -10.39
C ALA A 604 9.69 15.33 -9.33
N ILE A 605 8.98 14.29 -8.91
CA ILE A 605 8.13 14.31 -7.72
C ILE A 605 8.93 14.72 -6.47
N HIS A 606 8.23 15.06 -5.40
CA HIS A 606 8.85 15.05 -4.07
C HIS A 606 9.25 13.62 -3.67
N PRO A 607 10.39 13.43 -2.97
CA PRO A 607 10.77 12.12 -2.46
C PRO A 607 9.67 11.61 -1.53
N THR A 608 9.04 10.48 -1.87
CA THR A 608 7.83 10.00 -1.18
C THR A 608 8.06 8.57 -0.69
N PRO A 609 8.76 8.38 0.44
CA PRO A 609 8.79 7.11 1.14
C PRO A 609 7.44 6.91 1.83
N VAL A 610 6.59 6.04 1.28
CA VAL A 610 5.37 5.60 1.96
C VAL A 610 5.73 4.43 2.87
N VAL A 611 5.24 4.47 4.11
CA VAL A 611 5.56 3.50 5.17
C VAL A 611 4.26 2.88 5.67
N GLY A 612 4.14 1.55 5.56
CA GLY A 612 3.06 0.77 6.16
C GLY A 612 3.51 0.13 7.47
N VAL A 613 2.74 0.26 8.54
CA VAL A 613 3.07 -0.34 9.86
C VAL A 613 1.97 -1.30 10.29
N LEU A 614 2.37 -2.54 10.62
CA LEU A 614 1.50 -3.58 11.16
C LEU A 614 1.60 -3.63 12.68
N GLY A 615 0.46 -3.71 13.36
CA GLY A 615 0.35 -4.00 14.79
C GLY A 615 -0.65 -5.10 15.13
N VAL A 616 -0.64 -5.56 16.38
CA VAL A 616 -1.46 -6.67 16.90
C VAL A 616 -2.32 -6.23 18.09
N LEU A 617 -3.51 -6.80 18.19
CA LEU A 617 -4.45 -6.69 19.32
C LEU A 617 -4.77 -8.10 19.82
N ASP A 618 -4.54 -8.40 21.11
CA ASP A 618 -4.86 -9.70 21.70
C ASP A 618 -6.38 -9.99 21.67
N ASP A 619 -7.21 -8.96 21.85
CA ASP A 619 -8.65 -8.97 21.56
C ASP A 619 -9.05 -7.64 20.89
N VAL A 620 -9.59 -7.71 19.67
CA VAL A 620 -10.11 -6.54 18.95
C VAL A 620 -11.22 -5.81 19.71
N ALA A 621 -11.91 -6.41 20.68
CA ALA A 621 -12.90 -5.71 21.49
C ALA A 621 -12.31 -4.49 22.23
N SER A 622 -11.01 -4.53 22.55
CA SER A 622 -10.26 -3.44 23.19
C SER A 622 -9.98 -2.23 22.28
N ARG A 623 -10.22 -2.33 20.97
CA ARG A 623 -9.91 -1.28 19.98
C ARG A 623 -10.40 0.11 20.40
N VAL A 624 -9.60 1.14 20.13
CA VAL A 624 -9.96 2.53 20.38
C VAL A 624 -10.25 3.26 19.06
N PRO A 625 -11.40 3.94 18.92
CA PRO A 625 -11.76 4.68 17.70
C PRO A 625 -11.42 6.17 17.78
N MET A 626 -11.31 6.85 16.63
CA MET A 626 -11.07 8.31 16.53
C MET A 626 -12.22 9.14 17.12
N GLY A 627 -13.46 8.64 16.98
CA GLY A 627 -14.67 9.44 17.11
C GLY A 627 -15.19 9.51 18.54
N PHE A 628 -15.41 10.71 19.07
CA PHE A 628 -15.94 10.90 20.43
C PHE A 628 -17.28 10.15 20.61
N PRO A 629 -17.41 9.23 21.59
CA PRO A 629 -18.68 8.55 21.82
C PRO A 629 -19.76 9.56 22.25
N PRO A 630 -21.05 9.30 21.96
CA PRO A 630 -22.15 10.05 22.57
C PRO A 630 -22.00 10.01 24.10
N PRO A 631 -21.95 11.17 24.78
CA PRO A 631 -21.48 11.23 26.15
C PRO A 631 -22.40 10.44 27.10
N PRO A 632 -21.85 9.61 28.01
CA PRO A 632 -22.66 8.76 28.91
C PRO A 632 -23.36 9.56 30.02
N SER A 633 -23.07 10.85 30.16
CA SER A 633 -23.70 11.79 31.08
C SER A 633 -23.52 13.23 30.59
N ALA A 634 -24.35 14.16 31.07
CA ALA A 634 -24.30 15.57 30.69
C ALA A 634 -22.97 16.28 31.02
N ASP A 635 -22.11 15.70 31.87
CA ASP A 635 -20.76 16.20 32.16
C ASP A 635 -19.74 15.87 31.04
N GLY A 636 -20.06 14.95 30.11
CA GLY A 636 -19.17 14.52 29.04
C GLY A 636 -17.93 13.73 29.51
N ASP A 637 -17.16 13.22 28.56
CA ASP A 637 -15.86 12.59 28.82
C ASP A 637 -14.74 13.64 28.79
N LEU A 638 -13.66 13.41 29.54
CA LEU A 638 -12.55 14.36 29.67
C LEU A 638 -11.59 14.26 28.49
N LEU A 639 -11.23 15.41 27.90
CA LEU A 639 -10.33 15.49 26.76
C LEU A 639 -8.92 15.89 27.22
N PHE A 640 -7.94 15.05 26.90
CA PHE A 640 -6.52 15.26 27.19
C PHE A 640 -5.71 15.27 25.91
N LEU A 641 -4.85 16.27 25.75
CA LEU A 641 -3.80 16.29 24.72
C LEU A 641 -2.55 15.62 25.27
N LEU A 642 -2.05 14.61 24.55
CA LEU A 642 -0.80 13.92 24.82
C LEU A 642 0.34 14.52 23.99
N GLY A 643 1.56 14.45 24.53
CA GLY A 643 2.74 15.07 23.93
C GLY A 643 2.78 16.58 24.14
N ASP A 644 3.77 17.23 23.54
CA ASP A 644 4.06 18.66 23.71
C ASP A 644 4.03 19.36 22.33
N THR A 645 3.53 20.61 22.27
CA THR A 645 3.43 21.37 21.00
C THR A 645 4.51 22.43 20.93
N GLU A 646 5.36 22.39 19.89
CA GLU A 646 6.34 23.42 19.59
C GLU A 646 5.83 24.38 18.48
N CYS A 647 6.62 25.39 18.11
CA CYS A 647 6.27 26.31 17.02
C CYS A 647 6.77 25.75 15.67
N GLU A 648 6.27 24.58 15.29
CA GLU A 648 6.64 23.88 14.05
C GLU A 648 5.54 24.04 13.00
N LEU A 649 5.83 24.77 11.93
CA LEU A 649 4.87 25.18 10.89
C LEU A 649 5.43 24.98 9.47
N SER A 650 6.68 24.54 9.34
CA SER A 650 7.42 24.48 8.08
C SER A 650 7.15 23.17 7.34
N GLY A 651 6.50 23.28 6.19
CA GLY A 651 5.98 22.15 5.40
C GLY A 651 4.49 21.87 5.62
N SER A 652 3.82 22.58 6.53
CA SER A 652 2.49 22.23 7.01
C SER A 652 1.34 22.47 6.04
N GLU A 653 0.21 21.80 6.26
CA GLU A 653 -1.02 22.09 5.52
C GLU A 653 -1.50 23.53 5.76
N TRP A 654 -1.27 24.12 6.94
CA TRP A 654 -1.54 25.56 7.13
C TRP A 654 -0.70 26.44 6.19
N ALA A 655 0.62 26.19 6.12
CA ALA A 655 1.55 26.96 5.30
C ALA A 655 1.23 26.78 3.81
N TRP A 656 0.85 25.58 3.39
CA TRP A 656 0.41 25.28 2.04
C TRP A 656 -0.93 25.95 1.70
N VAL A 657 -1.99 25.69 2.47
CA VAL A 657 -3.37 26.13 2.18
C VAL A 657 -3.55 27.65 2.31
N THR A 658 -2.81 28.32 3.21
CA THR A 658 -2.94 29.77 3.41
C THR A 658 -1.94 30.59 2.60
N HIS A 659 -0.75 30.05 2.26
CA HIS A 659 0.32 30.83 1.62
C HIS A 659 0.90 30.21 0.34
N GLY A 660 0.56 28.96 -0.02
CA GLY A 660 1.22 28.21 -1.09
C GLY A 660 2.69 27.91 -0.79
N HIS A 661 3.05 27.84 0.50
CA HIS A 661 4.43 27.85 0.96
C HIS A 661 4.98 26.45 1.22
N LEU A 662 6.18 26.19 0.69
CA LEU A 662 7.00 25.04 1.07
C LEU A 662 8.42 25.52 1.35
N GLY A 663 8.83 25.45 2.62
CA GLY A 663 10.14 25.90 3.09
C GLY A 663 10.28 25.72 4.60
N GLY A 664 11.50 25.88 5.10
CA GLY A 664 11.91 25.62 6.48
C GLY A 664 12.31 24.16 6.72
N ARG A 665 12.17 23.69 7.96
CA ARG A 665 12.49 22.32 8.37
C ARG A 665 11.24 21.60 8.87
N PRO A 666 11.04 20.31 8.55
CA PRO A 666 9.86 19.58 9.01
C PRO A 666 9.89 19.39 10.54
N PRO A 667 8.76 19.01 11.16
CA PRO A 667 8.68 18.77 12.60
C PRO A 667 9.73 17.76 13.10
N LYS A 668 10.19 17.93 14.35
CA LYS A 668 11.23 17.10 14.92
C LYS A 668 10.65 15.87 15.63
N VAL A 669 10.92 14.68 15.09
CA VAL A 669 10.46 13.40 15.67
C VAL A 669 11.37 12.88 16.80
N ASP A 670 10.79 12.54 17.95
CA ASP A 670 11.41 11.68 18.98
C ASP A 670 10.78 10.28 18.95
N LEU A 671 11.41 9.34 18.23
CA LEU A 671 10.98 7.94 18.15
C LEU A 671 11.06 7.20 19.51
N ALA A 672 11.78 7.73 20.50
CA ALA A 672 11.72 7.22 21.86
C ALA A 672 10.52 7.78 22.66
N HIS A 673 9.92 8.91 22.22
CA HIS A 673 8.61 9.38 22.72
C HIS A 673 7.48 8.55 22.11
N GLU A 674 7.49 8.33 20.78
CA GLU A 674 6.46 7.52 20.10
C GLU A 674 6.31 6.14 20.76
N GLN A 675 7.42 5.46 21.09
CA GLN A 675 7.38 4.20 21.85
C GLN A 675 6.72 4.29 23.24
N ARG A 676 6.86 5.43 23.93
CA ARG A 676 6.26 5.65 25.26
C ARG A 676 4.77 5.97 25.12
N LEU A 677 4.41 6.74 24.09
CA LEU A 677 3.03 6.98 23.69
C LEU A 677 2.33 5.67 23.33
N GLY A 678 2.90 4.83 22.45
CA GLY A 678 2.28 3.57 22.07
C GLY A 678 2.09 2.58 23.23
N LYS A 679 3.08 2.49 24.14
CA LYS A 679 2.96 1.67 25.37
C LYS A 679 1.92 2.22 26.35
N LEU A 680 1.74 3.55 26.41
CA LEU A 680 0.63 4.18 27.11
C LEU A 680 -0.71 3.84 26.45
N MET A 681 -0.84 3.98 25.13
CA MET A 681 -2.10 3.77 24.40
C MET A 681 -2.58 2.32 24.53
N SER A 682 -1.72 1.34 24.28
CA SER A 682 -2.09 -0.08 24.39
C SER A 682 -2.52 -0.46 25.82
N GLN A 683 -1.78 -0.01 26.84
CA GLN A 683 -2.16 -0.26 28.25
C GLN A 683 -3.37 0.56 28.73
N ALA A 684 -3.69 1.69 28.07
CA ALA A 684 -4.90 2.45 28.33
C ALA A 684 -6.13 1.81 27.68
N ALA A 685 -5.97 1.20 26.51
CA ALA A 685 -7.00 0.42 25.82
C ALA A 685 -7.32 -0.88 26.60
N GLU A 686 -6.29 -1.68 26.94
CA GLU A 686 -6.36 -2.90 27.77
C GLU A 686 -7.20 -2.70 29.05
N ARG A 687 -7.11 -1.51 29.66
CA ARG A 687 -7.70 -1.19 30.97
C ARG A 687 -8.94 -0.30 30.89
N GLU A 688 -9.51 -0.12 29.70
CA GLU A 688 -10.68 0.74 29.46
C GLU A 688 -10.52 2.18 30.02
N HIS A 689 -9.29 2.72 30.00
CA HIS A 689 -8.99 4.07 30.49
C HIS A 689 -9.30 5.17 29.47
N ILE A 690 -9.50 4.81 28.20
CA ILE A 690 -9.83 5.69 27.07
C ILE A 690 -10.98 5.08 26.26
N VAL A 691 -11.82 5.93 25.66
CA VAL A 691 -12.99 5.54 24.85
C VAL A 691 -13.00 6.13 23.44
N ALA A 692 -12.13 7.11 23.19
CA ALA A 692 -11.72 7.54 21.88
C ALA A 692 -10.25 8.02 21.94
N ALA A 693 -9.52 7.87 20.85
CA ALA A 693 -8.17 8.37 20.68
C ALA A 693 -7.91 8.62 19.20
N HIS A 694 -7.24 9.73 18.90
CA HIS A 694 -6.95 10.15 17.54
C HIS A 694 -5.54 10.76 17.52
N ASP A 695 -4.77 10.43 16.50
CA ASP A 695 -3.46 11.00 16.16
C ASP A 695 -3.46 12.55 16.04
N LEU A 696 -2.29 13.19 16.00
CA LEU A 696 -2.10 14.59 15.56
C LEU A 696 -1.05 14.66 14.42
N SER A 697 -1.54 14.63 13.19
CA SER A 697 -0.81 14.73 11.91
C SER A 697 -1.12 16.07 11.20
N ASP A 698 -1.31 16.06 9.87
CA ASP A 698 -1.60 17.22 9.02
C ASP A 698 -2.80 18.04 9.57
N GLY A 699 -2.70 19.37 9.56
CA GLY A 699 -3.70 20.28 10.12
C GLY A 699 -3.73 20.39 11.66
N GLY A 700 -3.06 19.48 12.37
CA GLY A 700 -2.86 19.53 13.82
C GLY A 700 -4.14 19.43 14.64
N LEU A 701 -4.10 19.95 15.87
CA LEU A 701 -5.20 19.83 16.85
C LEU A 701 -6.55 20.33 16.31
N SER A 702 -6.55 21.32 15.40
CA SER A 702 -7.76 21.87 14.81
C SER A 702 -8.51 20.86 13.91
N GLN A 703 -7.76 20.06 13.14
CA GLN A 703 -8.29 19.02 12.27
C GLN A 703 -8.89 17.88 13.10
N VAL A 704 -8.07 17.35 14.02
CA VAL A 704 -8.39 16.25 14.95
C VAL A 704 -9.65 16.54 15.78
N LEU A 705 -9.80 17.77 16.28
CA LEU A 705 -11.01 18.18 16.99
C LEU A 705 -12.26 18.19 16.09
N VAL A 706 -12.13 18.59 14.83
CA VAL A 706 -13.25 18.57 13.88
C VAL A 706 -13.60 17.13 13.50
N GLU A 707 -12.64 16.28 13.23
CA GLU A 707 -12.88 14.90 12.81
C GLU A 707 -13.45 14.03 13.94
N SER A 708 -12.85 14.05 15.14
CA SER A 708 -13.40 13.36 16.31
C SER A 708 -14.84 13.80 16.65
N CYS A 709 -15.17 15.08 16.48
CA CYS A 709 -16.53 15.61 16.64
C CYS A 709 -17.48 15.16 15.52
N LEU A 710 -17.10 15.35 14.25
CA LEU A 710 -17.95 15.08 13.09
C LEU A 710 -18.23 13.58 12.89
N ARG A 711 -17.28 12.70 13.27
CA ARG A 711 -17.36 11.24 13.14
C ARG A 711 -18.58 10.62 13.82
N ARG A 712 -19.03 11.19 14.94
CA ARG A 712 -20.21 10.72 15.70
C ARG A 712 -21.22 11.83 16.03
N ASN A 713 -20.99 13.05 15.53
CA ASN A 713 -21.81 14.23 15.76
C ASN A 713 -21.94 14.62 17.25
N VAL A 714 -20.82 14.62 17.96
CA VAL A 714 -20.68 14.95 19.38
C VAL A 714 -19.85 16.23 19.48
N GLY A 715 -20.29 17.20 20.28
CA GLY A 715 -19.56 18.46 20.45
C GLY A 715 -18.36 18.33 21.40
N ALA A 716 -17.56 19.38 21.47
CA ALA A 716 -16.46 19.49 22.42
C ALA A 716 -16.25 20.93 22.88
N ARG A 717 -15.98 21.11 24.17
CA ARG A 717 -15.62 22.40 24.78
C ARG A 717 -14.18 22.35 25.25
N ILE A 718 -13.33 23.11 24.56
CA ILE A 718 -11.87 23.10 24.70
C ILE A 718 -11.40 24.43 25.26
N THR A 719 -10.52 24.40 26.26
CA THR A 719 -9.70 25.53 26.69
C THR A 719 -8.27 25.25 26.27
N LEU A 720 -7.72 26.08 25.37
CA LEU A 720 -6.31 25.96 24.99
C LEU A 720 -5.41 26.23 26.20
N PRO A 721 -4.27 25.53 26.35
CA PRO A 721 -3.35 25.75 27.47
C PRO A 721 -2.83 27.18 27.56
N GLY A 722 -2.25 27.53 28.72
CA GLY A 722 -1.66 28.85 28.94
C GLY A 722 -0.57 29.15 27.92
N HIS A 723 -0.68 30.30 27.25
CA HIS A 723 0.26 30.75 26.22
C HIS A 723 1.37 31.63 26.82
N ASP A 724 2.57 31.51 26.27
CA ASP A 724 3.63 32.51 26.35
C ASP A 724 3.76 33.25 25.00
N GLU A 725 4.89 33.90 24.73
CA GLU A 725 5.13 34.58 23.45
C GLU A 725 5.41 33.59 22.28
N ALA A 726 5.70 32.32 22.56
CA ALA A 726 6.05 31.31 21.57
C ALA A 726 4.85 30.44 21.16
N VAL A 727 4.09 29.92 22.12
CA VAL A 727 2.97 28.98 21.88
C VAL A 727 1.62 29.70 22.00
N THR A 728 1.28 30.47 20.97
CA THR A 728 0.03 31.23 20.89
C THR A 728 -1.18 30.31 20.58
N PRO A 729 -2.44 30.79 20.72
CA PRO A 729 -3.63 30.03 20.33
C PRO A 729 -3.60 29.47 18.90
N PHE A 730 -2.96 30.19 17.97
CA PHE A 730 -2.71 29.72 16.62
C PHE A 730 -1.78 28.48 16.59
N VAL A 731 -0.66 28.52 17.33
CA VAL A 731 0.32 27.41 17.36
C VAL A 731 -0.31 26.16 17.98
N TRP A 732 -1.11 26.31 19.04
CA TRP A 732 -1.86 25.21 19.63
C TRP A 732 -2.85 24.53 18.67
N LEU A 733 -3.44 25.28 17.75
CA LEU A 733 -4.45 24.77 16.81
C LEU A 733 -3.85 24.15 15.54
N PHE A 734 -2.79 24.75 14.99
CA PHE A 734 -2.32 24.49 13.62
C PHE A 734 -0.83 24.08 13.51
N SER A 735 -0.14 23.82 14.62
CA SER A 735 1.19 23.19 14.57
C SER A 735 1.05 21.66 14.47
N GLU A 736 1.92 21.08 13.66
CA GLU A 736 1.96 19.65 13.29
C GLU A 736 3.17 18.94 13.97
N SER A 737 3.59 19.41 15.15
CA SER A 737 4.57 18.70 16.00
C SER A 737 4.23 17.22 16.17
N ALA A 738 5.23 16.35 15.98
CA ALA A 738 5.08 14.90 16.10
C ALA A 738 4.91 14.43 17.56
N GLY A 739 4.57 13.15 17.75
CA GLY A 739 4.46 12.53 19.08
C GLY A 739 3.28 13.00 19.91
N ARG A 740 2.17 13.43 19.29
CA ARG A 740 0.96 13.90 19.97
C ARG A 740 -0.26 13.08 19.59
N ALA A 741 -1.23 13.00 20.50
CA ALA A 741 -2.53 12.38 20.28
C ALA A 741 -3.60 13.05 21.17
N LEU A 742 -4.84 13.12 20.72
CA LEU A 742 -5.99 13.56 21.51
C LEU A 742 -6.74 12.34 22.03
N VAL A 743 -7.01 12.28 23.34
CA VAL A 743 -7.75 11.16 23.96
C VAL A 743 -8.96 11.61 24.76
N ALA A 744 -10.03 10.81 24.69
CA ALA A 744 -11.24 10.93 25.50
C ALA A 744 -11.22 9.89 26.63
N VAL A 745 -11.20 10.37 27.87
CA VAL A 745 -11.07 9.59 29.11
C VAL A 745 -12.39 9.62 29.89
N PRO A 746 -12.99 8.46 30.24
CA PRO A 746 -14.23 8.41 31.02
C PRO A 746 -14.12 9.11 32.38
N ARG A 747 -15.22 9.70 32.82
CA ARG A 747 -15.31 10.35 34.15
C ARG A 747 -14.99 9.37 35.27
N GLY A 748 -13.96 9.68 36.05
CA GLY A 748 -13.45 8.83 37.14
C GLY A 748 -12.25 7.95 36.77
N HIS A 749 -11.97 7.77 35.47
CA HIS A 749 -10.77 7.08 34.98
C HIS A 749 -9.56 8.03 34.89
N ASP A 750 -9.81 9.35 34.98
CA ASP A 750 -8.83 10.44 34.90
C ASP A 750 -7.57 10.25 35.77
N LYS A 751 -7.74 9.81 37.02
CA LYS A 751 -6.60 9.60 37.94
C LYS A 751 -5.77 8.37 37.61
N ALA A 752 -6.40 7.34 37.05
CA ALA A 752 -5.70 6.13 36.64
C ALA A 752 -4.93 6.38 35.33
N PHE A 753 -5.58 7.05 34.36
CA PHE A 753 -4.95 7.47 33.12
C PHE A 753 -3.77 8.44 33.35
N LEU A 754 -3.93 9.48 34.18
CA LEU A 754 -2.85 10.42 34.52
C LEU A 754 -1.70 9.75 35.30
N ALA A 755 -1.97 8.70 36.08
CA ALA A 755 -0.92 7.91 36.71
C ALA A 755 -0.14 7.07 35.68
N LEU A 756 -0.84 6.46 34.72
CA LEU A 756 -0.26 5.64 33.65
C LEU A 756 0.56 6.47 32.65
N ALA A 757 0.06 7.64 32.22
CA ALA A 757 0.80 8.56 31.37
C ALA A 757 2.10 9.04 32.04
N LYS A 758 2.05 9.26 33.36
CA LYS A 758 3.23 9.60 34.17
C LYS A 758 4.19 8.43 34.36
N GLU A 759 3.70 7.18 34.42
CA GLU A 759 4.53 5.97 34.47
C GLU A 759 5.36 5.81 33.20
N HIS A 760 4.74 6.01 32.03
CA HIS A 760 5.42 5.99 30.73
C HIS A 760 6.20 7.27 30.39
N GLY A 761 6.11 8.33 31.20
CA GLY A 761 6.82 9.58 30.94
C GLY A 761 6.34 10.30 29.68
N VAL A 762 5.02 10.35 29.48
CA VAL A 762 4.32 11.05 28.39
C VAL A 762 3.67 12.31 28.96
N SER A 763 3.83 13.45 28.28
CA SER A 763 3.17 14.70 28.63
C SER A 763 1.65 14.56 28.41
N CYS A 764 0.84 15.06 29.33
CA CYS A 764 -0.61 14.88 29.31
C CYS A 764 -1.31 16.10 29.91
N THR A 765 -1.96 16.89 29.04
CA THR A 765 -2.58 18.17 29.38
C THR A 765 -4.10 18.06 29.27
N PRO A 766 -4.88 18.28 30.35
CA PRO A 766 -6.33 18.37 30.26
C PRO A 766 -6.73 19.63 29.49
N ILE A 767 -7.38 19.46 28.34
CA ILE A 767 -7.80 20.57 27.46
C ILE A 767 -9.32 20.81 27.47
N GLY A 768 -10.16 19.85 27.88
CA GLY A 768 -11.60 20.06 27.81
C GLY A 768 -12.48 18.87 28.17
N ALA A 769 -13.69 18.86 27.61
CA ALA A 769 -14.62 17.74 27.67
C ALA A 769 -15.52 17.67 26.42
N THR A 770 -16.07 16.49 26.12
CA THR A 770 -17.13 16.32 25.11
C THR A 770 -18.45 16.94 25.59
N THR A 771 -19.36 17.29 24.68
CA THR A 771 -20.63 17.97 24.99
C THR A 771 -21.82 17.45 24.18
N GLU A 772 -23.00 17.46 24.80
CA GLU A 772 -24.28 17.23 24.10
C GLU A 772 -24.65 18.39 23.14
N GLU A 773 -24.13 19.60 23.40
CA GLU A 773 -24.30 20.75 22.51
C GLU A 773 -23.56 20.49 21.18
N PRO A 774 -24.20 20.60 20.00
CA PRO A 774 -23.60 20.27 18.71
C PRO A 774 -22.71 21.41 18.19
N VAL A 775 -21.67 21.73 18.95
CA VAL A 775 -20.67 22.76 18.66
C VAL A 775 -19.26 22.27 18.98
N LEU A 776 -18.27 22.79 18.25
CA LEU A 776 -16.87 22.83 18.68
C LEU A 776 -16.61 24.22 19.26
N ASP A 777 -16.29 24.28 20.55
CA ASP A 777 -16.24 25.51 21.34
C ASP A 777 -14.84 25.74 21.92
N ILE A 778 -14.03 26.55 21.24
CA ILE A 778 -12.67 26.90 21.63
C ILE A 778 -12.74 28.14 22.54
N GLN A 779 -12.83 27.89 23.85
CA GLN A 779 -13.10 28.86 24.89
C GLN A 779 -12.14 30.07 24.85
N GLY A 780 -12.73 31.27 24.87
CA GLY A 780 -12.01 32.53 24.73
C GLY A 780 -11.54 32.87 23.31
N GLN A 781 -11.71 31.96 22.35
CA GLN A 781 -11.51 32.19 20.92
C GLN A 781 -12.88 32.24 20.21
N PHE A 782 -13.35 31.11 19.69
CA PHE A 782 -14.51 31.02 18.79
C PHE A 782 -15.32 29.73 19.02
N THR A 783 -16.55 29.74 18.54
CA THR A 783 -17.45 28.57 18.54
C THR A 783 -17.90 28.30 17.11
N LEU A 784 -17.91 27.04 16.69
CA LEU A 784 -18.37 26.57 15.38
C LEU A 784 -19.48 25.52 15.55
N GLY A 785 -20.53 25.59 14.73
CA GLY A 785 -21.59 24.58 14.73
C GLY A 785 -21.14 23.32 13.96
N LEU A 786 -21.51 22.12 14.44
CA LEU A 786 -21.15 20.89 13.73
C LEU A 786 -21.74 20.82 12.32
N ASP A 787 -22.90 21.45 12.06
CA ASP A 787 -23.48 21.54 10.71
C ASP A 787 -22.64 22.42 9.76
N GLU A 788 -22.06 23.51 10.26
CA GLU A 788 -21.18 24.41 9.50
C GLU A 788 -19.85 23.71 9.17
N LEU A 789 -19.26 23.06 10.18
CA LEU A 789 -18.06 22.22 10.01
C LEU A 789 -18.32 21.09 9.00
N ARG A 790 -19.47 20.41 9.09
CA ARG A 790 -19.82 19.28 8.22
C ARG A 790 -19.98 19.69 6.76
N GLU A 791 -20.60 20.83 6.48
CA GLU A 791 -20.72 21.30 5.10
C GLU A 791 -19.35 21.71 4.54
N ALA A 792 -18.52 22.46 5.29
CA ALA A 792 -17.17 22.82 4.87
C ALA A 792 -16.28 21.59 4.61
N PHE A 793 -16.25 20.63 5.55
CA PHE A 793 -15.44 19.42 5.49
C PHE A 793 -15.86 18.46 4.36
N THR A 794 -17.16 18.34 4.07
CA THR A 794 -17.66 17.35 3.09
C THR A 794 -17.88 17.91 1.68
N ALA A 795 -17.89 19.22 1.48
CA ALA A 795 -18.23 19.80 0.17
C ALA A 795 -17.14 19.62 -0.90
N THR A 796 -15.85 19.65 -0.52
CA THR A 796 -14.73 19.80 -1.47
C THR A 796 -14.63 18.67 -2.51
N MET A 797 -14.52 17.40 -2.09
CA MET A 797 -14.44 16.27 -3.04
C MET A 797 -15.72 16.15 -3.89
N ARG A 798 -16.90 16.40 -3.30
CA ARG A 798 -18.19 16.40 -4.00
C ARG A 798 -18.26 17.49 -5.08
N ASN A 799 -17.71 18.67 -4.83
CA ASN A 799 -17.68 19.79 -5.77
C ASN A 799 -16.64 19.60 -6.89
N LEU A 800 -15.49 18.99 -6.59
CA LEU A 800 -14.43 18.74 -7.57
C LEU A 800 -14.74 17.55 -8.50
N PHE A 801 -15.26 16.44 -7.95
CA PHE A 801 -15.36 15.17 -8.68
C PHE A 801 -16.75 14.54 -8.69
N GLY A 802 -17.67 14.98 -7.82
CA GLY A 802 -19.01 14.36 -7.69
C GLY A 802 -19.94 14.59 -8.88
N GLY A 803 -19.88 15.77 -9.48
CA GLY A 803 -20.61 16.11 -10.71
C GLY A 803 -22.12 16.31 -10.54
N SER A 804 -22.67 17.36 -11.16
CA SER A 804 -24.12 17.50 -11.30
C SER A 804 -24.65 16.46 -12.28
N ALA A 805 -25.40 15.47 -11.79
CA ALA A 805 -25.89 14.33 -12.56
C ALA A 805 -27.03 14.68 -13.55
N GLU A 806 -26.78 15.59 -14.49
CA GLU A 806 -27.43 15.49 -15.80
C GLU A 806 -26.88 14.26 -16.51
N VAL A 807 -27.46 13.09 -16.19
CA VAL A 807 -27.43 11.93 -17.08
C VAL A 807 -28.18 12.33 -18.34
N GLY A 808 -27.47 12.98 -19.25
CA GLY A 808 -27.96 13.29 -20.58
C GLY A 808 -28.42 11.99 -21.22
N THR A 809 -29.73 11.83 -21.38
CA THR A 809 -30.37 10.61 -21.86
C THR A 809 -30.04 10.40 -23.32
N ARG A 810 -28.85 9.84 -23.56
CA ARG A 810 -28.33 9.44 -24.85
C ARG A 810 -29.29 8.37 -25.38
N ALA A 811 -30.24 8.82 -26.22
CA ALA A 811 -31.37 8.03 -26.62
C ALA A 811 -30.90 6.68 -27.17
N ILE A 812 -31.40 5.60 -26.57
CA ILE A 812 -31.14 4.24 -27.03
C ILE A 812 -31.61 4.19 -28.51
N PRO A 813 -30.73 3.89 -29.48
CA PRO A 813 -31.14 3.80 -30.87
C PRO A 813 -32.26 2.78 -31.00
N ASP A 814 -33.34 3.13 -31.72
CA ASP A 814 -34.57 2.33 -31.78
C ASP A 814 -34.28 0.84 -32.01
N ALA A 815 -34.70 0.02 -31.04
CA ALA A 815 -34.43 -1.40 -31.05
C ALA A 815 -35.07 -2.07 -32.29
N VAL A 816 -34.23 -2.61 -33.17
CA VAL A 816 -34.70 -3.43 -34.30
C VAL A 816 -35.54 -4.58 -33.73
N PRO A 817 -36.82 -4.74 -34.14
CA PRO A 817 -37.74 -5.63 -33.46
C PRO A 817 -37.38 -7.10 -33.68
N ALA A 818 -36.64 -7.67 -32.73
CA ALA A 818 -36.32 -9.10 -32.69
C ALA A 818 -37.59 -9.92 -32.49
N ALA A 819 -38.00 -10.67 -33.51
CA ALA A 819 -39.17 -11.54 -33.44
C ALA A 819 -38.90 -12.70 -32.46
N SER A 820 -39.59 -12.69 -31.31
CA SER A 820 -39.43 -13.70 -30.28
C SER A 820 -39.90 -15.08 -30.75
N ARG A 821 -38.95 -16.02 -30.84
CA ARG A 821 -39.22 -17.46 -30.91
C ARG A 821 -38.74 -18.11 -29.63
N SER A 822 -39.67 -18.43 -28.75
CA SER A 822 -39.42 -19.30 -27.59
C SER A 822 -39.02 -20.69 -28.06
N VAL A 823 -37.80 -21.12 -27.74
CA VAL A 823 -37.36 -22.50 -27.90
C VAL A 823 -37.41 -23.17 -26.54
N THR A 824 -38.42 -23.99 -26.29
CA THR A 824 -38.47 -24.87 -25.13
C THR A 824 -37.56 -26.06 -25.37
N LEU A 825 -36.59 -26.29 -24.49
CA LEU A 825 -35.79 -27.52 -24.49
C LEU A 825 -36.47 -28.54 -23.58
N GLU A 826 -37.08 -29.57 -24.17
CA GLU A 826 -37.55 -30.75 -23.44
C GLU A 826 -36.39 -31.72 -23.22
N LEU A 827 -36.18 -32.17 -21.99
CA LEU A 827 -35.28 -33.27 -21.66
C LEU A 827 -35.95 -34.60 -22.02
N THR A 828 -35.29 -35.41 -22.85
CA THR A 828 -35.79 -36.71 -23.29
C THR A 828 -34.96 -37.87 -22.75
N ASP A 829 -35.56 -38.67 -21.88
CA ASP A 829 -35.04 -40.00 -21.49
C ASP A 829 -35.20 -41.02 -22.65
N PRO A 830 -34.39 -42.09 -22.70
CA PRO A 830 -34.29 -42.95 -23.88
C PRO A 830 -35.52 -43.84 -24.09
N ALA A 831 -36.10 -43.78 -25.29
CA ALA A 831 -37.31 -44.50 -25.64
C ALA A 831 -37.10 -46.02 -25.76
N ALA A 832 -37.86 -46.80 -25.00
CA ALA A 832 -37.93 -48.25 -25.16
C ALA A 832 -38.72 -48.66 -26.43
N THR A 833 -38.22 -49.63 -27.18
CA THR A 833 -38.86 -50.16 -28.40
C THR A 833 -40.14 -50.94 -28.08
N ASN A 834 -41.21 -50.67 -28.82
CA ASN A 834 -42.50 -51.32 -28.64
C ASN A 834 -42.58 -52.68 -29.38
N VAL A 835 -42.82 -53.78 -28.64
CA VAL A 835 -43.05 -55.14 -29.17
C VAL A 835 -44.26 -55.77 -28.47
N GLN A 836 -45.02 -56.60 -29.19
CA GLN A 836 -46.36 -57.05 -28.81
C GLN A 836 -46.42 -58.13 -27.68
N PRO A 837 -47.60 -58.33 -27.05
CA PRO A 837 -47.69 -58.80 -25.66
C PRO A 837 -47.98 -60.30 -25.47
N ALA A 838 -47.68 -60.80 -24.27
CA ALA A 838 -48.23 -62.04 -23.71
C ALA A 838 -48.22 -62.02 -22.17
N GLY A 839 -49.15 -62.75 -21.52
CA GLY A 839 -49.05 -63.13 -20.10
C GLY A 839 -49.96 -62.38 -19.11
N THR A 840 -51.03 -63.04 -18.66
CA THR A 840 -51.90 -62.60 -17.54
C THR A 840 -51.63 -63.41 -16.27
N ALA A 841 -51.50 -62.79 -15.08
CA ALA A 841 -51.76 -63.46 -13.78
C ALA A 841 -51.89 -62.50 -12.56
N SER A 842 -53.10 -62.43 -11.99
CA SER A 842 -53.48 -62.41 -10.55
C SER A 842 -52.69 -61.67 -9.44
N GLY A 843 -53.45 -60.95 -8.58
CA GLY A 843 -53.18 -60.79 -7.13
C GLY A 843 -52.97 -59.35 -6.64
N SER A 844 -53.82 -58.57 -5.96
CA SER A 844 -55.11 -58.67 -5.23
C SER A 844 -55.02 -58.13 -3.78
N ALA A 845 -55.46 -56.88 -3.58
CA ALA A 845 -56.12 -56.31 -2.38
C ALA A 845 -55.35 -56.03 -1.05
N GLY A 846 -55.83 -55.00 -0.32
CA GLY A 846 -55.39 -54.52 0.99
C GLY A 846 -54.89 -53.05 0.94
N ASP A 847 -55.76 -52.02 0.98
CA ASP A 847 -56.38 -51.36 2.15
C ASP A 847 -55.37 -50.78 3.20
N ALA A 848 -55.48 -49.55 3.70
CA ALA A 848 -56.30 -48.37 3.33
C ALA A 848 -55.82 -47.07 4.04
N ALA A 849 -56.30 -45.89 3.59
CA ALA A 849 -56.49 -44.63 4.34
C ALA A 849 -55.27 -43.84 4.92
N GLU A 850 -54.58 -43.07 4.07
CA GLU A 850 -54.73 -41.59 3.90
C GLU A 850 -55.47 -40.70 4.96
N PRO A 851 -55.33 -39.33 4.96
CA PRO A 851 -54.17 -38.48 4.57
C PRO A 851 -54.00 -37.06 5.25
N VAL A 852 -52.89 -36.37 4.89
CA VAL A 852 -52.77 -34.92 4.50
C VAL A 852 -52.76 -33.72 5.50
N ALA A 853 -51.99 -32.69 5.08
CA ALA A 853 -51.88 -31.27 5.50
C ALA A 853 -51.31 -30.97 6.92
N ALA A 854 -50.23 -30.21 7.15
CA ALA A 854 -49.40 -29.23 6.40
C ALA A 854 -49.90 -27.77 6.29
N SER A 855 -49.24 -26.86 7.02
CA SER A 855 -48.89 -25.48 6.62
C SER A 855 -48.10 -24.76 7.75
N ALA A 856 -47.37 -23.71 7.41
CA ALA A 856 -46.59 -22.82 8.28
C ALA A 856 -46.82 -21.36 7.81
N PRO A 857 -46.13 -20.32 8.34
CA PRO A 857 -45.46 -20.15 9.64
C PRO A 857 -46.18 -19.06 10.48
N PHE A 858 -45.57 -18.54 11.55
CA PHE A 858 -46.07 -17.33 12.22
C PHE A 858 -44.97 -16.40 12.74
N ALA A 859 -45.29 -15.10 12.83
CA ALA A 859 -44.36 -14.03 13.18
C ALA A 859 -44.61 -13.44 14.58
N THR A 860 -43.68 -12.56 14.98
CA THR A 860 -43.62 -11.72 16.18
C THR A 860 -44.94 -11.18 16.75
N ALA A 861 -45.11 -11.24 18.07
CA ALA A 861 -45.79 -10.19 18.85
C ALA A 861 -45.39 -10.22 20.35
N THR A 862 -45.43 -9.05 20.98
CA THR A 862 -45.20 -8.81 22.41
C THR A 862 -46.39 -9.21 23.30
N GLY A 863 -46.15 -9.48 24.59
CA GLY A 863 -47.24 -9.58 25.58
C GLY A 863 -46.79 -9.93 26.99
N SER A 864 -47.02 -9.04 27.97
CA SER A 864 -46.78 -9.32 29.40
C SER A 864 -48.06 -9.74 30.13
N ALA A 865 -47.96 -10.72 31.02
CA ALA A 865 -48.93 -10.94 32.11
C ALA A 865 -48.24 -11.65 33.29
N ALA A 866 -48.74 -11.47 34.52
CA ALA A 866 -48.07 -11.93 35.73
C ALA A 866 -48.95 -12.81 36.63
N SER A 867 -48.33 -13.80 37.29
CA SER A 867 -48.77 -14.43 38.56
C SER A 867 -47.66 -15.36 39.09
N GLY A 868 -47.46 -15.57 40.39
CA GLY A 868 -47.98 -14.83 41.54
C GLY A 868 -47.76 -15.55 42.89
N SER A 869 -47.49 -14.79 43.97
CA SER A 869 -47.40 -15.23 45.39
C SER A 869 -46.19 -16.11 45.77
N ALA A 870 -45.74 -16.23 47.03
CA ALA A 870 -46.27 -15.73 48.32
C ALA A 870 -45.16 -15.57 49.41
N THR A 871 -45.40 -14.74 50.45
CA THR A 871 -44.90 -14.84 51.87
C THR A 871 -43.37 -14.91 52.15
N GLU A 872 -42.75 -14.34 53.20
CA GLU A 872 -43.06 -13.42 54.35
C GLU A 872 -41.71 -13.07 55.07
N THR A 873 -41.50 -12.20 56.08
CA THR A 873 -42.29 -11.23 56.92
C THR A 873 -41.34 -10.08 57.38
N GLY A 874 -41.87 -8.99 57.96
CA GLY A 874 -41.12 -7.96 58.74
C GLY A 874 -40.85 -6.66 57.96
N SER A 875 -41.28 -5.44 58.32
CA SER A 875 -41.51 -4.75 59.62
C SER A 875 -40.20 -4.32 60.32
N ALA A 876 -39.91 -3.03 60.60
CA ALA A 876 -40.76 -1.82 60.53
C ALA A 876 -39.96 -0.50 60.26
N ALA A 877 -40.70 0.61 60.15
CA ALA A 877 -40.26 1.99 59.91
C ALA A 877 -39.56 2.65 61.15
N ALA A 878 -39.11 3.92 61.18
CA ALA A 878 -39.51 5.08 60.36
C ALA A 878 -38.50 6.25 60.26
N ALA A 879 -38.88 7.17 59.36
CA ALA A 879 -38.32 8.47 58.95
C ALA A 879 -37.71 9.44 60.02
N GLY A 880 -36.86 10.36 59.55
CA GLY A 880 -36.40 11.54 60.31
C GLY A 880 -35.49 12.50 59.53
N SER A 881 -36.06 13.50 58.85
CA SER A 881 -35.37 14.60 58.12
C SER A 881 -36.07 15.94 58.43
N PRO A 882 -35.48 17.14 58.20
CA PRO A 882 -34.05 17.51 58.04
C PRO A 882 -33.64 18.83 58.80
N ALA A 883 -32.43 19.33 58.50
CA ALA A 883 -32.12 20.76 58.20
C ALA A 883 -31.37 21.71 59.20
N SER A 884 -30.45 22.47 58.59
CA SER A 884 -29.94 23.84 58.92
C SER A 884 -28.89 24.04 60.04
N GLY A 885 -27.90 24.94 59.80
CA GLY A 885 -27.06 25.52 60.87
C GLY A 885 -25.57 25.85 60.55
N SER A 886 -25.27 26.76 59.63
CA SER A 886 -23.96 27.47 59.55
C SER A 886 -24.02 28.82 60.32
N PRO A 887 -22.95 29.60 60.54
CA PRO A 887 -21.51 29.43 60.21
C PRO A 887 -20.53 29.69 61.38
N GLY A 888 -19.21 29.64 61.13
CA GLY A 888 -18.14 30.09 62.04
C GLY A 888 -16.81 30.30 61.28
N ALA A 889 -15.93 31.21 61.73
CA ALA A 889 -14.78 31.68 60.93
C ALA A 889 -13.53 32.06 61.76
N ALA A 890 -12.42 32.28 61.03
CA ALA A 890 -11.13 32.85 61.43
C ALA A 890 -10.16 32.00 62.28
N GLY A 891 -8.86 32.16 62.03
CA GLY A 891 -7.77 31.48 62.74
C GLY A 891 -6.44 31.49 61.97
N SER A 892 -5.71 32.60 61.99
CA SER A 892 -4.43 32.76 61.28
C SER A 892 -3.21 32.38 62.11
N SER A 893 -2.14 31.91 61.45
CA SER A 893 -0.76 32.20 61.85
C SER A 893 0.19 32.09 60.65
N ALA A 894 1.30 32.83 60.70
CA ALA A 894 2.39 32.84 59.73
C ALA A 894 3.71 33.12 60.49
N VAL A 895 4.86 33.13 59.80
CA VAL A 895 5.90 34.20 59.86
C VAL A 895 7.27 33.75 59.30
N SER A 896 7.69 34.43 58.21
CA SER A 896 9.06 34.80 57.74
C SER A 896 10.25 33.82 57.64
N GLY A 897 11.04 33.98 56.56
CA GLY A 897 12.47 33.63 56.51
C GLY A 897 13.17 33.94 55.17
N ALA A 898 13.78 35.12 55.02
CA ALA A 898 14.60 35.58 53.86
C ALA A 898 15.39 36.87 54.26
N PRO A 899 16.29 37.49 53.44
CA PRO A 899 16.90 37.09 52.15
C PRO A 899 18.45 37.26 52.09
N ALA A 900 19.11 36.96 50.95
CA ALA A 900 20.38 37.55 50.42
C ALA A 900 20.85 36.83 49.12
N ALA A 901 21.81 37.30 48.31
CA ALA A 901 22.02 38.62 47.65
C ALA A 901 23.20 38.54 46.62
N ASP A 902 23.05 39.21 45.47
CA ASP A 902 24.03 39.83 44.54
C ASP A 902 25.30 39.11 43.96
N GLU A 903 25.22 38.89 42.63
CA GLU A 903 26.16 39.28 41.54
C GLU A 903 27.48 38.52 41.14
N PRO A 904 27.97 38.69 39.88
CA PRO A 904 29.07 37.93 39.21
C PRO A 904 30.29 38.87 38.88
N PRO A 905 31.06 38.82 37.76
CA PRO A 905 31.41 37.78 36.76
C PRO A 905 32.95 37.63 36.48
N ALA A 906 33.35 36.72 35.56
CA ALA A 906 34.70 36.69 34.95
C ALA A 906 34.71 36.00 33.56
N SER A 907 35.77 36.18 32.74
CA SER A 907 35.81 35.85 31.30
C SER A 907 37.03 35.02 30.82
N LEU A 908 36.85 34.37 29.65
CA LEU A 908 37.74 34.05 28.49
C LEU A 908 39.29 34.30 28.56
N PRO A 909 40.14 33.73 27.67
CA PRO A 909 39.92 32.85 26.49
C PRO A 909 40.87 31.62 26.39
N GLY A 910 40.83 30.84 25.30
CA GLY A 910 41.98 30.02 24.84
C GLY A 910 41.67 28.84 23.91
N GLY A 911 42.42 28.72 22.80
CA GLY A 911 42.38 27.58 21.86
C GLY A 911 43.78 26.99 21.59
N PRO A 912 44.05 26.40 20.41
CA PRO A 912 43.97 24.94 20.22
C PRO A 912 45.32 24.27 19.87
N VAL A 913 45.40 22.93 19.99
CA VAL A 913 46.53 22.10 19.47
C VAL A 913 46.03 20.71 19.02
N ASP A 914 46.61 20.19 17.94
CA ASP A 914 46.30 18.90 17.31
C ASP A 914 46.79 17.64 18.03
N ALA A 915 46.17 16.49 17.74
CA ALA A 915 46.81 15.18 17.74
C ALA A 915 46.13 14.21 16.74
N LYS A 916 46.91 13.54 15.86
CA LYS A 916 46.44 12.46 14.98
C LYS A 916 46.82 11.06 15.54
N PRO A 917 46.19 9.96 15.07
CA PRO A 917 46.13 8.70 15.82
C PRO A 917 47.28 7.71 15.57
N ALA A 918 47.36 6.71 16.46
CA ALA A 918 48.04 5.42 16.27
C ALA A 918 46.98 4.33 16.55
N ALA A 919 46.66 3.43 15.61
CA ALA A 919 47.43 2.26 15.13
C ALA A 919 47.15 0.98 15.96
N ALA A 920 46.75 -0.09 15.28
CA ALA A 920 46.25 -1.33 15.88
C ALA A 920 47.34 -2.42 16.06
N PRO A 921 47.12 -3.41 16.95
CA PRO A 921 47.85 -4.67 16.96
C PRO A 921 47.21 -5.73 16.04
N ALA A 922 48.02 -6.69 15.58
CA ALA A 922 47.64 -7.81 14.70
C ALA A 922 47.41 -9.12 15.52
N PRO A 923 46.92 -10.22 14.92
CA PRO A 923 46.42 -11.39 15.66
C PRO A 923 47.50 -12.39 16.08
N THR A 924 47.09 -13.41 16.84
CA THR A 924 47.90 -14.59 17.17
C THR A 924 47.18 -15.87 16.76
N ASP A 925 47.84 -16.73 15.98
CA ASP A 925 47.36 -18.06 15.64
C ASP A 925 47.23 -18.98 16.88
N ASN A 926 46.28 -19.91 16.83
CA ASN A 926 46.56 -21.28 17.26
C ASN A 926 45.57 -22.28 16.64
N ALA A 927 46.08 -23.41 16.17
CA ALA A 927 45.27 -24.54 15.71
C ALA A 927 45.22 -25.64 16.78
N GLY A 928 44.13 -26.40 16.82
CA GLY A 928 43.98 -27.54 17.74
C GLY A 928 42.67 -28.29 17.50
N GLU A 929 42.78 -29.57 17.16
CA GLU A 929 41.65 -30.47 16.92
C GLU A 929 41.10 -31.08 18.24
N ALA A 930 39.83 -31.51 18.22
CA ALA A 930 39.38 -32.88 18.53
C ALA A 930 38.11 -33.01 19.40
N GLU A 931 37.17 -33.79 18.84
CA GLU A 931 36.19 -34.70 19.49
C GLU A 931 35.25 -34.27 20.63
N LYS A 932 33.96 -34.55 20.37
CA LYS A 932 32.86 -34.91 21.31
C LYS A 932 32.31 -33.75 22.17
N ASN A 933 31.00 -33.70 22.42
CA ASN A 933 29.98 -34.77 22.34
C ASN A 933 28.63 -34.27 21.84
#